data_AF-A0A7S3TJR3-F1
#
_entry.id   AF-A0A7S3TJR3-F1
#
_cell.length_a   1.000
_cell.length_b   1.000
_cell.length_c   1.000
_cell.angle_alpha   90.00
_cell.angle_beta   90.00
_cell.angle_gamma   90.00
#
_symmetry.space_group_name_H-M   'P 1'
#
loop_
_entity.id
_entity.type
_entity.pdbx_description
1 polymer ?
#
loop_
_entity_poly.entity_id
_entity_poly.type
_entity_poly.pdbx_seq_one_letter_code
_entity_poly.pdbx_strand_id
1 'polypeptide(L)'
;NRDLKKKADRDQSYQFMLRLKVPCGEVPGALYRELDELSNKYGQGDLRATTRQAFQLHGVLKGNLKTVIATIANVGSNTYGGCGDINRNVMTPAVCFPNNPAYVAAQEYSKALADLFKPMTEAFNEIWLDGEKAATVEYWQKDIAKFELDKVRTHDNGHGIITGHPVEPIYGRTYLPKKFKMAITVPGDNSVDLYINDVGAVVIMNPDGKTVKGFNVVVGGGMGRTHRKEETFARAADHLGFVKEEDFFECMKAIIAVQRDHGNREVRSNARLKYLVHTLGVAGFRDLVEKYMGKKMEPWVPLPEWKYLDWMGWHEQGDGKLMLGINVECGRVSDTPQLRLKSCLRALVDNYGVDLLLTPSQSIVLRNIQPAQKFDVEAVLREHGVKLIDEVDAITRKSIACPAFPLCGLAMTEAERVQPQINARLLAKLREMGMANDDFVTRTTGCPNGCARPYMAEIAFVGSGPNVYQLWLGGSPNQAERTGVATSIFKMPLTELEATVEPIFAMWRAQRNAPDEALGDFCHRVGVPAVEAFMEAYTPGSYKSMAPAFAPVDTAVSPTATVGVAPDLLAKVEKEAAARGMSAAALLDTIVREALEGQGSPGAFYLVGYHRYSCGAPDGSWVGLTRRACACAWRAAPTRPTAPTLLRMAPCRPRWVGDVPSAPPWRCTAVLFMLALAAAHPEDAQSSFRSLFDAKSDEQAAPCSTGAL
;
A
#
# COMPACT_ATOMS: atom_id res chain seq x y z
N ASN A 1 26.66 7.22 -8.25
CA ASN A 1 26.56 6.63 -9.62
C ASN A 1 26.56 7.63 -10.78
N ARG A 2 26.15 8.90 -10.62
CA ARG A 2 26.25 9.91 -11.70
C ARG A 2 27.69 10.45 -11.86
N ASP A 3 28.43 10.54 -10.76
CA ASP A 3 29.80 11.09 -10.73
C ASP A 3 30.89 10.09 -11.17
N LEU A 4 30.53 8.83 -11.44
CA LEU A 4 31.44 7.78 -11.92
C LEU A 4 31.59 7.76 -13.46
N LYS A 5 31.29 8.88 -14.13
CA LYS A 5 31.37 9.03 -15.60
C LYS A 5 32.66 9.74 -16.03
N LYS A 6 33.82 9.21 -15.65
CA LYS A 6 35.07 9.41 -16.42
C LYS A 6 35.52 8.05 -16.98
N LYS A 7 35.84 8.04 -18.28
CA LYS A 7 36.13 6.85 -19.10
C LYS A 7 37.53 6.29 -18.80
N ALA A 8 37.59 5.01 -18.43
CA ALA A 8 38.61 3.97 -18.70
C ALA A 8 38.42 2.87 -17.63
N ASP A 9 38.30 1.60 -18.02
CA ASP A 9 38.01 0.43 -17.15
C ASP A 9 36.73 0.48 -16.30
N ARG A 10 35.58 0.21 -16.95
CA ARG A 10 34.42 -0.28 -16.20
C ARG A 10 34.49 -1.79 -16.16
N ASP A 11 35.01 -2.35 -15.07
CA ASP A 11 34.80 -3.76 -14.77
C ASP A 11 33.29 -4.03 -14.76
N GLN A 12 32.84 -4.85 -15.71
CA GLN A 12 31.46 -5.30 -15.75
C GLN A 12 31.20 -6.17 -14.52
N SER A 13 30.42 -5.66 -13.57
CA SER A 13 29.97 -6.45 -12.42
C SER A 13 28.70 -7.22 -12.78
N TYR A 14 28.84 -8.52 -13.03
CA TYR A 14 27.73 -9.42 -13.33
C TYR A 14 27.15 -10.01 -12.05
N GLN A 15 25.83 -9.89 -11.91
CA GLN A 15 25.07 -10.44 -10.80
C GLN A 15 23.67 -10.86 -11.25
N PHE A 16 23.06 -11.76 -10.49
CA PHE A 16 21.76 -12.33 -10.76
C PHE A 16 20.72 -11.79 -9.79
N MET A 17 19.51 -11.59 -10.32
CA MET A 17 18.31 -11.34 -9.53
C MET A 17 17.46 -12.60 -9.57
N LEU A 18 17.04 -13.05 -8.39
CA LEU A 18 16.08 -14.13 -8.23
C LEU A 18 14.72 -13.55 -7.85
N ARG A 19 13.66 -14.21 -8.29
CA ARG A 19 12.29 -13.90 -7.88
C ARG A 19 11.59 -15.18 -7.47
N LEU A 20 10.96 -15.14 -6.31
CA LEU A 20 10.13 -16.25 -5.83
C LEU A 20 8.83 -16.36 -6.63
N LYS A 21 8.24 -17.55 -6.64
CA LYS A 21 6.84 -17.78 -7.01
C LYS A 21 6.10 -18.28 -5.77
N VAL A 22 5.52 -17.34 -5.03
CA VAL A 22 4.78 -17.58 -3.79
C VAL A 22 3.32 -17.17 -4.02
N PRO A 23 2.42 -18.11 -4.36
CA PRO A 23 1.03 -17.77 -4.60
C PRO A 23 0.44 -17.04 -3.39
N CYS A 24 -0.47 -16.10 -3.65
CA CYS A 24 -1.09 -15.26 -2.62
C CYS A 24 -0.13 -14.31 -1.87
N GLY A 25 1.16 -14.31 -2.18
CA GLY A 25 2.16 -13.54 -1.43
C GLY A 25 2.47 -14.09 -0.05
N GLU A 26 2.02 -15.29 0.28
CA GLU A 26 2.31 -15.91 1.57
C GLU A 26 3.80 -16.19 1.70
N VAL A 27 4.41 -15.75 2.80
CA VAL A 27 5.79 -16.04 3.15
C VAL A 27 5.80 -16.47 4.62
N PRO A 28 5.85 -17.79 4.89
CA PRO A 28 5.97 -18.30 6.25
C PRO A 28 7.20 -17.74 6.96
N GLY A 29 7.12 -17.55 8.28
CA GLY A 29 8.24 -17.01 9.07
C GLY A 29 9.57 -17.75 8.85
N ALA A 30 9.53 -19.10 8.76
CA ALA A 30 10.70 -19.92 8.46
C ALA A 30 11.33 -19.59 7.08
N LEU A 31 10.50 -19.40 6.04
CA LEU A 31 10.98 -18.97 4.73
C LEU A 31 11.57 -17.55 4.79
N TYR A 32 10.96 -16.64 5.53
CA TYR A 32 11.49 -15.28 5.69
C TYR A 32 12.90 -15.29 6.31
N ARG A 33 13.13 -16.08 7.36
CA ARG A 33 14.46 -16.24 7.98
C ARG A 33 15.51 -16.67 6.95
N GLU A 34 15.18 -17.68 6.15
CA GLU A 34 16.09 -18.18 5.11
C GLU A 34 16.38 -17.12 4.05
N LEU A 35 15.36 -16.37 3.59
CA LEU A 35 15.55 -15.28 2.64
C LEU A 35 16.40 -14.13 3.22
N ASP A 36 16.20 -13.82 4.50
CA ASP A 36 16.96 -12.84 5.25
C ASP A 36 18.46 -13.23 5.30
N GLU A 37 18.77 -14.47 5.70
CA GLU A 37 20.14 -15.00 5.71
C GLU A 37 20.77 -15.05 4.32
N LEU A 38 20.05 -15.58 3.33
CA LEU A 38 20.54 -15.68 1.94
C LEU A 38 20.82 -14.30 1.35
N SER A 39 19.99 -13.30 1.65
CA SER A 39 20.19 -11.93 1.17
C SER A 39 21.43 -11.29 1.79
N ASN A 40 21.73 -11.56 3.06
CA ASN A 40 22.94 -11.08 3.74
C ASN A 40 24.21 -11.79 3.22
N LYS A 41 24.14 -13.11 3.06
CA LYS A 41 25.32 -13.93 2.76
C LYS A 41 25.69 -13.94 1.28
N TYR A 42 24.69 -13.97 0.41
CA TYR A 42 24.89 -14.18 -1.03
C TYR A 42 24.32 -13.07 -1.90
N GLY A 43 23.45 -12.22 -1.36
CA GLY A 43 22.88 -11.07 -2.07
C GLY A 43 23.53 -9.74 -1.64
N GLN A 44 22.79 -8.66 -1.88
CA GLN A 44 23.21 -7.29 -1.52
C GLN A 44 22.69 -6.81 -0.15
N GLY A 45 22.29 -7.73 0.73
CA GLY A 45 21.78 -7.40 2.07
C GLY A 45 20.34 -6.89 2.12
N ASP A 46 19.59 -6.94 1.02
CA ASP A 46 18.20 -6.50 0.96
C ASP A 46 17.24 -7.51 0.32
N LEU A 47 15.95 -7.33 0.60
CA LEU A 47 14.85 -7.97 -0.09
C LEU A 47 13.97 -6.91 -0.74
N ARG A 48 13.22 -7.32 -1.77
CA ARG A 48 12.33 -6.41 -2.50
C ARG A 48 10.97 -7.04 -2.72
N ALA A 49 9.97 -6.61 -1.95
CA ALA A 49 8.56 -6.98 -2.17
C ALA A 49 8.09 -6.38 -3.50
N THR A 50 7.41 -7.15 -4.33
CA THR A 50 7.07 -6.75 -5.71
C THR A 50 5.58 -6.47 -5.91
N THR A 51 5.26 -5.80 -7.02
CA THR A 51 3.89 -5.57 -7.50
C THR A 51 3.10 -6.85 -7.84
N ARG A 52 3.70 -8.03 -7.66
CA ARG A 52 3.08 -9.34 -7.87
C ARG A 52 3.23 -10.27 -6.68
N GLN A 53 3.29 -9.69 -5.48
CA GLN A 53 3.26 -10.45 -4.23
C GLN A 53 4.37 -11.50 -4.14
N ALA A 54 5.59 -11.09 -4.43
CA ALA A 54 6.76 -11.96 -4.34
C ALA A 54 7.97 -11.16 -3.90
N PHE A 55 8.91 -11.80 -3.22
CA PHE A 55 10.22 -11.21 -2.99
C PHE A 55 11.13 -11.37 -4.21
N GLN A 56 11.93 -10.35 -4.44
CA GLN A 56 13.15 -10.43 -5.24
C GLN A 56 14.37 -10.32 -4.35
N LEU A 57 15.38 -11.08 -4.71
CA LEU A 57 16.69 -11.07 -4.10
C LEU A 57 17.71 -10.67 -5.18
N HIS A 58 18.45 -9.60 -4.93
CA HIS A 58 19.37 -9.01 -5.88
C HIS A 58 20.82 -9.24 -5.43
N GLY A 59 21.75 -9.19 -6.38
CA GLY A 59 23.18 -9.20 -6.08
C GLY A 59 23.83 -10.58 -5.99
N VAL A 60 23.14 -11.64 -6.42
CA VAL A 60 23.70 -12.99 -6.30
C VAL A 60 24.73 -13.25 -7.38
N LEU A 61 25.95 -13.59 -6.96
CA LEU A 61 27.03 -13.96 -7.87
C LEU A 61 26.78 -15.34 -8.48
N LYS A 62 27.24 -15.55 -9.72
CA LYS A 62 27.04 -16.80 -10.48
C LYS A 62 27.37 -18.06 -9.68
N GLY A 63 28.50 -18.06 -8.96
CA GLY A 63 28.97 -19.22 -8.20
C GLY A 63 28.06 -19.61 -7.04
N ASN A 64 27.24 -18.68 -6.52
CA ASN A 64 26.33 -18.91 -5.40
C ASN A 64 24.90 -19.21 -5.86
N LEU A 65 24.61 -19.11 -7.17
CA LEU A 65 23.24 -19.17 -7.67
C LEU A 65 22.56 -20.51 -7.37
N LYS A 66 23.28 -21.62 -7.58
CA LYS A 66 22.77 -22.96 -7.29
C LYS A 66 22.47 -23.14 -5.80
N THR A 67 23.39 -22.74 -4.93
CA THR A 67 23.20 -22.79 -3.48
C THR A 67 21.95 -22.03 -3.06
N VAL A 68 21.79 -20.78 -3.51
CA VAL A 68 20.63 -19.95 -3.16
C VAL A 68 19.31 -20.58 -3.64
N ILE A 69 19.25 -21.07 -4.88
CA ILE A 69 18.03 -21.69 -5.42
C ILE A 69 17.71 -23.00 -4.70
N ALA A 70 18.71 -23.85 -4.46
CA ALA A 70 18.55 -25.12 -3.77
C ALA A 70 18.08 -24.93 -2.33
N THR A 71 18.65 -23.96 -1.60
CA THR A 71 18.21 -23.64 -0.23
C THR A 71 16.73 -23.23 -0.22
N ILE A 72 16.31 -22.32 -1.11
CA ILE A 72 14.90 -21.90 -1.21
C ILE A 72 13.98 -23.09 -1.53
N ALA A 73 14.41 -23.97 -2.43
CA ALA A 73 13.66 -25.18 -2.78
C ALA A 73 13.50 -26.12 -1.57
N ASN A 74 14.59 -26.38 -0.86
CA ASN A 74 14.64 -27.34 0.24
C ASN A 74 13.82 -26.92 1.47
N VAL A 75 13.50 -25.63 1.60
CA VAL A 75 12.64 -25.10 2.68
C VAL A 75 11.17 -24.94 2.26
N GLY A 76 10.78 -25.58 1.15
CA GLY A 76 9.38 -25.66 0.71
C GLY A 76 8.89 -24.42 -0.04
N SER A 77 9.77 -23.71 -0.74
CA SER A 77 9.41 -22.62 -1.65
C SER A 77 10.07 -22.83 -3.03
N ASN A 78 9.88 -21.94 -4.00
CA ASN A 78 10.58 -22.05 -5.28
C ASN A 78 10.72 -20.71 -6.03
N THR A 79 11.58 -20.73 -7.04
CA THR A 79 11.76 -19.63 -8.03
C THR A 79 11.21 -20.00 -9.41
N TYR A 80 10.52 -21.15 -9.51
CA TYR A 80 10.00 -21.71 -10.74
C TYR A 80 9.02 -20.72 -11.37
N GLY A 81 9.22 -20.32 -12.63
CA GLY A 81 8.29 -19.41 -13.32
C GLY A 81 8.25 -17.98 -12.74
N GLY A 82 9.20 -17.58 -11.89
CA GLY A 82 9.35 -16.17 -11.48
C GLY A 82 9.60 -15.22 -12.68
N CYS A 83 10.18 -15.77 -13.75
CA CYS A 83 10.46 -15.15 -15.06
C CYS A 83 10.03 -16.11 -16.22
N GLY A 84 10.50 -15.92 -17.45
CA GLY A 84 10.25 -16.85 -18.58
C GLY A 84 8.97 -16.60 -19.40
N ASP A 85 8.64 -17.43 -20.39
CA ASP A 85 7.41 -17.31 -21.18
C ASP A 85 6.37 -18.33 -20.70
N ILE A 86 5.85 -18.04 -19.51
CA ILE A 86 5.11 -18.96 -18.64
C ILE A 86 4.17 -18.16 -17.71
N ASN A 87 3.22 -18.84 -17.06
CA ASN A 87 2.46 -18.27 -15.96
C ASN A 87 3.39 -17.73 -14.84
N ARG A 88 3.10 -16.51 -14.39
CA ARG A 88 3.79 -15.83 -13.28
C ARG A 88 3.16 -16.17 -11.94
N ASN A 89 3.61 -15.48 -10.90
CA ASN A 89 2.93 -15.52 -9.61
C ASN A 89 1.45 -15.15 -9.76
N VAL A 90 0.58 -15.95 -9.15
CA VAL A 90 -0.87 -15.76 -9.15
C VAL A 90 -1.23 -14.93 -7.93
N MET A 91 -1.85 -13.77 -8.17
CA MET A 91 -2.16 -12.80 -7.12
C MET A 91 -3.53 -13.04 -6.50
N THR A 92 -3.69 -12.66 -5.24
CA THR A 92 -4.96 -12.63 -4.52
C THR A 92 -4.92 -11.51 -3.46
N PRO A 93 -6.05 -11.03 -2.92
CA PRO A 93 -6.03 -10.09 -1.81
C PRO A 93 -5.09 -10.55 -0.69
N ALA A 94 -4.20 -9.65 -0.23
CA ALA A 94 -3.13 -9.96 0.72
C ALA A 94 -3.64 -9.95 2.17
N VAL A 95 -4.71 -10.70 2.42
CA VAL A 95 -5.39 -10.84 3.70
C VAL A 95 -5.65 -12.31 3.95
N CYS A 96 -5.78 -12.70 5.22
CA CYS A 96 -6.20 -14.03 5.62
C CYS A 96 -7.45 -13.88 6.48
N PHE A 97 -8.59 -14.34 5.98
CA PHE A 97 -9.86 -14.32 6.71
C PHE A 97 -10.44 -15.74 6.75
N PRO A 98 -10.00 -16.60 7.69
CA PRO A 98 -10.46 -17.99 7.75
C PRO A 98 -11.98 -18.13 7.94
N ASN A 99 -12.62 -17.10 8.51
CA ASN A 99 -14.07 -17.03 8.69
C ASN A 99 -14.83 -16.47 7.46
N ASN A 100 -14.14 -16.11 6.38
CA ASN A 100 -14.75 -15.59 5.16
C ASN A 100 -14.51 -16.54 3.97
N PRO A 101 -15.50 -17.40 3.63
CA PRO A 101 -15.36 -18.41 2.59
C PRO A 101 -14.98 -17.88 1.21
N ALA A 102 -15.37 -16.64 0.85
CA ALA A 102 -15.02 -16.05 -0.44
C ALA A 102 -13.52 -15.76 -0.55
N TYR A 103 -12.91 -15.19 0.50
CA TYR A 103 -11.47 -14.94 0.54
C TYR A 103 -10.68 -16.24 0.64
N VAL A 104 -11.17 -17.23 1.40
CA VAL A 104 -10.57 -18.57 1.46
C VAL A 104 -10.54 -19.20 0.06
N ALA A 105 -11.67 -19.19 -0.66
CA ALA A 105 -11.73 -19.69 -2.03
C ALA A 105 -10.77 -18.93 -2.96
N ALA A 106 -10.71 -17.60 -2.89
CA ALA A 106 -9.79 -16.82 -3.71
C ALA A 106 -8.31 -17.22 -3.48
N GLN A 107 -7.92 -17.55 -2.24
CA GLN A 107 -6.58 -18.03 -1.91
C GLN A 107 -6.33 -19.45 -2.41
N GLU A 108 -7.25 -20.38 -2.13
CA GLU A 108 -7.14 -21.79 -2.51
C GLU A 108 -7.04 -21.94 -4.03
N TYR A 109 -7.92 -21.26 -4.79
CA TYR A 109 -7.86 -21.28 -6.25
C TYR A 109 -6.61 -20.58 -6.79
N SER A 110 -6.10 -19.54 -6.13
CA SER A 110 -4.86 -18.89 -6.55
C SER A 110 -3.65 -19.82 -6.40
N LYS A 111 -3.58 -20.55 -5.29
CA LYS A 111 -2.58 -21.62 -5.06
C LYS A 111 -2.74 -22.73 -6.09
N ALA A 112 -3.98 -23.14 -6.38
CA ALA A 112 -4.28 -24.18 -7.34
C ALA A 112 -3.85 -23.79 -8.76
N LEU A 113 -4.13 -22.57 -9.23
CA LEU A 113 -3.66 -22.11 -10.55
C LEU A 113 -2.13 -21.98 -10.62
N ALA A 114 -1.48 -21.60 -9.52
CA ALA A 114 -0.03 -21.51 -9.48
C ALA A 114 0.63 -22.88 -9.68
N ASP A 115 0.04 -23.93 -9.12
CA ASP A 115 0.48 -25.33 -9.27
C ASP A 115 0.02 -25.97 -10.59
N LEU A 116 -1.24 -25.80 -10.98
CA LEU A 116 -1.80 -26.33 -12.23
C LEU A 116 -0.94 -25.94 -13.45
N PHE A 117 -0.48 -24.69 -13.46
CA PHE A 117 0.37 -24.14 -14.52
C PHE A 117 1.86 -24.07 -14.15
N LYS A 118 2.29 -24.84 -13.16
CA LYS A 118 3.70 -25.16 -12.94
C LYS A 118 4.14 -26.16 -14.03
N PRO A 119 5.30 -25.97 -14.67
CA PRO A 119 5.80 -26.92 -15.66
C PRO A 119 6.17 -28.23 -14.99
N MET A 120 6.02 -29.30 -15.77
CA MET A 120 6.20 -30.67 -15.32
C MET A 120 7.60 -31.20 -15.63
N THR A 121 8.43 -30.45 -16.36
CA THR A 121 9.81 -30.82 -16.65
C THR A 121 10.68 -30.92 -15.40
N GLU A 122 11.52 -31.95 -15.36
CA GLU A 122 12.50 -32.22 -14.32
C GLU A 122 13.73 -31.29 -14.40
N ALA A 123 13.84 -30.46 -15.44
CA ALA A 123 15.00 -29.59 -15.68
C ALA A 123 15.35 -28.69 -14.48
N PHE A 124 14.36 -28.28 -13.68
CA PHE A 124 14.64 -27.52 -12.46
C PHE A 124 15.42 -28.36 -11.44
N ASN A 125 15.01 -29.61 -11.21
CA ASN A 125 15.67 -30.51 -10.26
C ASN A 125 17.05 -30.92 -10.79
N GLU A 126 17.16 -31.24 -12.08
CA GLU A 126 18.43 -31.57 -12.73
C GLU A 126 19.47 -30.46 -12.57
N ILE A 127 19.08 -29.20 -12.80
CA ILE A 127 20.01 -28.07 -12.78
C ILE A 127 20.33 -27.62 -11.35
N TRP A 128 19.31 -27.52 -10.49
CA TRP A 128 19.44 -26.84 -9.19
C TRP A 128 19.58 -27.79 -8.01
N LEU A 129 19.14 -29.04 -8.16
CA LEU A 129 19.07 -30.05 -7.09
C LEU A 129 19.80 -31.35 -7.46
N ASP A 130 20.66 -31.35 -8.48
CA ASP A 130 21.41 -32.53 -8.93
C ASP A 130 20.54 -33.74 -9.30
N GLY A 131 19.33 -33.47 -9.80
CA GLY A 131 18.33 -34.49 -10.13
C GLY A 131 17.54 -35.01 -8.93
N GLU A 132 17.88 -34.58 -7.71
CA GLU A 132 17.15 -34.94 -6.51
C GLU A 132 15.87 -34.11 -6.35
N LYS A 133 14.93 -34.64 -5.56
CA LYS A 133 13.74 -33.89 -5.15
C LYS A 133 14.13 -32.92 -4.03
N ALA A 134 13.44 -31.79 -3.97
CA ALA A 134 13.57 -30.87 -2.85
C ALA A 134 13.25 -31.59 -1.52
N ALA A 135 13.99 -31.26 -0.47
CA ALA A 135 13.84 -31.88 0.85
C ALA A 135 12.44 -31.69 1.45
N THR A 136 11.77 -30.59 1.10
CA THR A 136 10.42 -30.26 1.55
C THR A 136 9.56 -29.95 0.34
N VAL A 137 8.32 -30.46 0.34
CA VAL A 137 7.30 -30.04 -0.65
C VAL A 137 6.89 -28.58 -0.41
N GLU A 138 6.34 -27.92 -1.42
CA GLU A 138 5.95 -26.52 -1.21
C GLU A 138 4.85 -26.38 -0.16
N TYR A 139 5.00 -25.40 0.76
CA TYR A 139 4.17 -25.32 1.97
C TYR A 139 2.67 -25.13 1.70
N TRP A 140 2.30 -24.67 0.49
CA TRP A 140 0.91 -24.49 0.06
C TRP A 140 0.28 -25.75 -0.57
N GLN A 141 1.03 -26.83 -0.83
CA GLN A 141 0.51 -28.03 -1.48
C GLN A 141 -0.64 -28.68 -0.68
N LYS A 142 -0.55 -28.64 0.65
CA LYS A 142 -1.59 -29.16 1.54
C LYS A 142 -2.95 -28.45 1.36
N ASP A 143 -2.92 -27.17 0.98
CA ASP A 143 -4.14 -26.34 0.86
C ASP A 143 -4.92 -26.66 -0.43
N ILE A 144 -4.28 -27.37 -1.38
CA ILE A 144 -4.82 -27.60 -2.72
C ILE A 144 -4.96 -29.09 -3.06
N ALA A 145 -4.65 -29.99 -2.12
CA ALA A 145 -4.72 -31.44 -2.32
C ALA A 145 -6.12 -31.90 -2.80
N LYS A 146 -7.18 -31.23 -2.33
CA LYS A 146 -8.58 -31.52 -2.69
C LYS A 146 -8.89 -31.37 -4.19
N PHE A 147 -8.09 -30.60 -4.94
CA PHE A 147 -8.35 -30.34 -6.36
C PHE A 147 -7.79 -31.41 -7.30
N GLU A 148 -7.00 -32.37 -6.79
CA GLU A 148 -6.40 -33.45 -7.59
C GLU A 148 -5.73 -32.94 -8.89
N LEU A 149 -4.91 -31.90 -8.78
CA LEU A 149 -4.45 -31.10 -9.93
C LEU A 149 -3.68 -31.88 -10.99
N ASP A 150 -3.05 -33.00 -10.64
CA ASP A 150 -2.40 -33.88 -11.62
C ASP A 150 -3.41 -34.50 -12.61
N LYS A 151 -4.60 -34.87 -12.11
CA LYS A 151 -5.71 -35.33 -12.96
C LYS A 151 -6.23 -34.17 -13.80
N VAL A 152 -6.44 -33.00 -13.20
CA VAL A 152 -6.94 -31.80 -13.92
C VAL A 152 -6.00 -31.39 -15.04
N ARG A 153 -4.68 -31.43 -14.79
CA ARG A 153 -3.61 -31.03 -15.72
C ARG A 153 -3.51 -31.94 -16.94
N THR A 154 -3.78 -33.23 -16.76
CA THR A 154 -3.68 -34.26 -17.81
C THR A 154 -5.02 -34.61 -18.43
N HIS A 155 -6.13 -34.20 -17.81
CA HIS A 155 -7.47 -34.38 -18.36
C HIS A 155 -7.60 -33.71 -19.73
N ASP A 156 -7.84 -34.53 -20.74
CA ASP A 156 -8.13 -34.11 -22.10
C ASP A 156 -9.64 -34.19 -22.34
N ASN A 157 -10.24 -33.04 -22.65
CA ASN A 157 -11.63 -32.94 -23.02
C ASN A 157 -11.86 -33.19 -24.53
N GLY A 158 -10.81 -33.46 -25.31
CA GLY A 158 -10.88 -33.71 -26.75
C GLY A 158 -10.91 -32.45 -27.63
N HIS A 159 -10.74 -31.26 -27.04
CA HIS A 159 -10.88 -29.98 -27.73
C HIS A 159 -9.54 -29.22 -27.91
N GLY A 160 -8.41 -29.94 -27.89
CA GLY A 160 -7.09 -29.40 -28.25
C GLY A 160 -6.36 -28.64 -27.13
N ILE A 161 -6.85 -28.71 -25.89
CA ILE A 161 -6.14 -28.13 -24.74
C ILE A 161 -4.84 -28.89 -24.46
N ILE A 162 -4.88 -30.22 -24.49
CA ILE A 162 -3.70 -31.07 -24.24
C ILE A 162 -2.91 -31.26 -25.53
N THR A 163 -1.61 -30.98 -25.50
CA THR A 163 -0.74 -30.95 -26.69
C THR A 163 -0.24 -32.31 -27.15
N GLY A 164 -0.48 -33.37 -26.36
CA GLY A 164 0.12 -34.70 -26.57
C GLY A 164 1.63 -34.77 -26.27
N HIS A 165 2.25 -33.69 -25.80
CA HIS A 165 3.65 -33.71 -25.41
C HIS A 165 3.86 -34.57 -24.15
N PRO A 166 4.90 -35.43 -24.10
CA PRO A 166 5.04 -36.45 -23.05
C PRO A 166 5.26 -35.89 -21.64
N VAL A 167 5.88 -34.71 -21.52
CA VAL A 167 6.19 -34.06 -20.23
C VAL A 167 5.29 -32.86 -19.96
N GLU A 168 5.22 -31.91 -20.89
CA GLU A 168 4.42 -30.67 -20.76
C GLU A 168 3.04 -30.76 -21.46
N PRO A 169 1.98 -31.31 -20.83
CA PRO A 169 0.69 -31.52 -21.49
C PRO A 169 0.04 -30.20 -21.94
N ILE A 170 0.13 -29.14 -21.14
CA ILE A 170 -0.48 -27.83 -21.42
C ILE A 170 0.45 -26.94 -22.23
N TYR A 171 1.70 -26.77 -21.80
CA TYR A 171 2.64 -25.85 -22.44
C TYR A 171 3.18 -26.36 -23.77
N GLY A 172 3.28 -27.69 -23.92
CA GLY A 172 3.95 -28.31 -25.05
C GLY A 172 5.42 -27.91 -25.18
N ARG A 173 6.01 -28.23 -26.32
CA ARG A 173 7.44 -27.97 -26.61
C ARG A 173 7.83 -26.50 -26.50
N THR A 174 6.94 -25.58 -26.92
CA THR A 174 7.29 -24.17 -27.13
C THR A 174 6.86 -23.24 -26.01
N TYR A 175 6.23 -23.76 -24.95
CA TYR A 175 5.65 -22.95 -23.88
C TYR A 175 4.73 -21.84 -24.43
N LEU A 176 4.50 -20.75 -23.69
CA LEU A 176 3.68 -19.63 -24.17
C LEU A 176 4.49 -18.67 -25.04
N PRO A 177 3.85 -17.85 -25.89
CA PRO A 177 4.54 -16.81 -26.66
C PRO A 177 5.21 -15.74 -25.79
N LYS A 178 4.65 -15.50 -24.60
CA LYS A 178 5.11 -14.48 -23.65
C LYS A 178 4.69 -14.83 -22.22
N LYS A 179 5.14 -14.02 -21.26
CA LYS A 179 4.66 -14.03 -19.88
C LYS A 179 3.14 -13.97 -19.79
N PHE A 180 2.59 -14.78 -18.90
CA PHE A 180 1.16 -14.84 -18.60
C PHE A 180 0.94 -14.52 -17.12
N LYS A 181 -0.06 -13.70 -16.81
CA LYS A 181 -0.32 -13.18 -15.47
C LYS A 181 -1.76 -13.45 -15.10
N MET A 182 -1.94 -13.96 -13.88
CA MET A 182 -3.25 -14.25 -13.30
C MET A 182 -3.45 -13.51 -11.99
N ALA A 183 -4.70 -13.21 -11.67
CA ALA A 183 -5.13 -12.78 -10.34
C ALA A 183 -6.53 -13.33 -10.05
N ILE A 184 -6.80 -13.65 -8.79
CA ILE A 184 -8.14 -13.99 -8.31
C ILE A 184 -8.49 -12.97 -7.22
N THR A 185 -9.75 -12.57 -7.13
CA THR A 185 -10.23 -11.69 -6.07
C THR A 185 -11.68 -12.01 -5.71
N VAL A 186 -12.23 -11.24 -4.78
CA VAL A 186 -13.64 -11.30 -4.37
C VAL A 186 -14.37 -10.03 -4.82
N PRO A 187 -15.71 -10.05 -4.90
CA PRO A 187 -16.50 -8.89 -5.31
C PRO A 187 -16.19 -7.65 -4.45
N GLY A 188 -15.84 -6.54 -5.12
CA GLY A 188 -15.56 -5.25 -4.46
C GLY A 188 -14.11 -5.04 -4.03
N ASP A 189 -13.27 -6.08 -3.90
CA ASP A 189 -11.85 -5.94 -3.55
C ASP A 189 -10.98 -5.93 -4.82
N ASN A 190 -10.40 -4.76 -5.15
CA ASN A 190 -9.48 -4.65 -6.28
C ASN A 190 -8.03 -4.38 -5.86
N SER A 191 -7.64 -4.83 -4.66
CA SER A 191 -6.25 -4.78 -4.18
C SER A 191 -5.24 -5.37 -5.16
N VAL A 192 -5.67 -6.37 -5.95
CA VAL A 192 -4.87 -7.08 -6.95
C VAL A 192 -4.71 -6.35 -8.28
N ASP A 193 -5.41 -5.24 -8.49
CA ASP A 193 -5.43 -4.49 -9.75
C ASP A 193 -5.81 -5.45 -10.91
N LEU A 194 -6.99 -6.06 -10.80
CA LEU A 194 -7.45 -7.24 -11.55
C LEU A 194 -7.25 -7.07 -13.07
N TYR A 195 -7.59 -5.90 -13.58
CA TYR A 195 -7.67 -5.58 -15.00
C TYR A 195 -6.30 -5.46 -15.72
N ILE A 196 -5.18 -5.55 -15.01
CA ILE A 196 -3.84 -5.54 -15.64
C ILE A 196 -3.36 -6.93 -16.07
N ASN A 197 -4.07 -7.98 -15.66
CA ASN A 197 -3.65 -9.37 -15.79
C ASN A 197 -4.09 -9.94 -17.13
N ASP A 198 -3.36 -10.93 -17.65
CA ASP A 198 -3.80 -11.62 -18.88
C ASP A 198 -5.17 -12.29 -18.61
N VAL A 199 -5.34 -12.84 -17.41
CA VAL A 199 -6.63 -13.35 -16.90
C VAL A 199 -6.83 -12.87 -15.46
N GLY A 200 -8.05 -12.46 -15.14
CA GLY A 200 -8.51 -12.23 -13.78
C GLY A 200 -9.76 -13.07 -13.49
N ALA A 201 -9.94 -13.51 -12.26
CA ALA A 201 -11.16 -14.18 -11.82
C ALA A 201 -11.73 -13.53 -10.55
N VAL A 202 -13.06 -13.47 -10.44
CA VAL A 202 -13.77 -12.98 -9.26
C VAL A 202 -14.63 -14.11 -8.71
N VAL A 203 -14.40 -14.50 -7.46
CA VAL A 203 -15.16 -15.56 -6.78
C VAL A 203 -16.60 -15.12 -6.60
N ILE A 204 -17.54 -15.91 -7.10
CA ILE A 204 -18.98 -15.71 -6.88
C ILE A 204 -19.45 -16.81 -5.94
N MET A 205 -20.00 -16.42 -4.80
CA MET A 205 -20.55 -17.36 -3.81
C MET A 205 -22.01 -17.68 -4.14
N ASN A 206 -22.47 -18.85 -3.69
CA ASN A 206 -23.90 -19.13 -3.62
C ASN A 206 -24.58 -18.21 -2.59
N PRO A 207 -25.92 -18.08 -2.63
CA PRO A 207 -26.66 -17.29 -1.65
C PRO A 207 -26.45 -17.70 -0.19
N ASP A 208 -25.96 -18.93 0.05
CA ASP A 208 -25.61 -19.42 1.38
C ASP A 208 -24.36 -18.74 1.98
N GLY A 209 -23.56 -18.03 1.16
CA GLY A 209 -22.30 -17.40 1.54
C GLY A 209 -21.18 -18.37 1.91
N LYS A 210 -21.37 -19.67 1.72
CA LYS A 210 -20.47 -20.75 2.17
C LYS A 210 -19.84 -21.52 1.03
N THR A 211 -20.59 -21.76 -0.05
CA THR A 211 -20.12 -22.55 -1.18
C THR A 211 -19.88 -21.67 -2.40
N VAL A 212 -18.88 -22.01 -3.22
CA VAL A 212 -18.58 -21.27 -4.44
C VAL A 212 -19.64 -21.62 -5.49
N LYS A 213 -20.22 -20.61 -6.12
CA LYS A 213 -21.10 -20.79 -7.28
C LYS A 213 -20.28 -20.92 -8.56
N GLY A 214 -19.22 -20.12 -8.65
CA GLY A 214 -18.34 -20.06 -9.80
C GLY A 214 -17.56 -18.76 -9.85
N PHE A 215 -17.18 -18.34 -11.05
CA PHE A 215 -16.25 -17.24 -11.26
C PHE A 215 -16.66 -16.36 -12.43
N ASN A 216 -16.66 -15.07 -12.19
CA ASN A 216 -16.57 -14.09 -13.27
C ASN A 216 -15.13 -14.03 -13.77
N VAL A 217 -14.93 -14.03 -15.09
CA VAL A 217 -13.60 -14.05 -15.71
C VAL A 217 -13.40 -12.80 -16.56
N VAL A 218 -12.26 -12.13 -16.38
CA VAL A 218 -11.80 -11.03 -17.24
C VAL A 218 -10.54 -11.43 -18.00
N VAL A 219 -10.33 -10.93 -19.22
CA VAL A 219 -9.19 -11.30 -20.05
C VAL A 219 -8.57 -10.13 -20.81
N GLY A 220 -7.29 -10.25 -21.15
CA GLY A 220 -6.62 -9.35 -22.09
C GLY A 220 -6.03 -8.09 -21.45
N GLY A 221 -5.75 -8.08 -20.15
CA GLY A 221 -5.04 -6.98 -19.50
C GLY A 221 -3.53 -6.98 -19.75
N GLY A 222 -2.92 -5.80 -19.76
CA GLY A 222 -1.47 -5.70 -19.74
C GLY A 222 -0.87 -4.33 -19.98
N MET A 223 0.09 -3.96 -19.14
CA MET A 223 0.67 -2.61 -19.09
C MET A 223 1.76 -2.33 -20.14
N GLY A 224 2.58 -3.33 -20.50
CA GLY A 224 3.80 -3.07 -21.27
C GLY A 224 3.54 -2.47 -22.66
N ARG A 225 4.19 -1.34 -22.95
CA ARG A 225 4.24 -0.68 -24.26
C ARG A 225 5.65 -0.21 -24.57
N THR A 226 5.85 0.30 -25.79
CA THR A 226 7.09 0.93 -26.25
C THR A 226 6.80 2.38 -26.62
N HIS A 227 7.67 3.30 -26.24
CA HIS A 227 7.55 4.71 -26.63
C HIS A 227 7.61 4.86 -28.16
N ARG A 228 6.75 5.73 -28.71
CA ARG A 228 6.68 6.04 -30.15
C ARG A 228 6.40 4.83 -31.05
N LYS A 229 5.74 3.81 -30.50
CA LYS A 229 5.28 2.61 -31.22
C LYS A 229 3.84 2.34 -30.80
N GLU A 230 2.91 2.98 -31.51
CA GLU A 230 1.49 3.02 -31.13
C GLU A 230 0.79 1.67 -31.30
N GLU A 231 1.38 0.73 -32.05
CA GLU A 231 0.95 -0.67 -32.11
C GLU A 231 1.20 -1.42 -30.79
N THR A 232 1.85 -0.76 -29.82
CA THR A 232 2.01 -1.26 -28.44
C THR A 232 1.39 -0.30 -27.45
N PHE A 233 0.39 -0.77 -26.71
CA PHE A 233 -0.45 0.09 -25.84
C PHE A 233 -0.76 -0.61 -24.51
N ALA A 234 -0.96 0.15 -23.44
CA ALA A 234 -1.51 -0.39 -22.20
C ALA A 234 -2.99 -0.74 -22.40
N ARG A 235 -3.47 -1.80 -21.74
CA ARG A 235 -4.85 -2.26 -21.89
C ARG A 235 -5.39 -2.80 -20.58
N ALA A 236 -6.62 -2.42 -20.21
CA ALA A 236 -7.41 -3.08 -19.19
C ALA A 236 -8.02 -4.38 -19.76
N ALA A 237 -8.32 -5.35 -18.89
CA ALA A 237 -8.99 -6.58 -19.29
C ALA A 237 -10.49 -6.33 -19.57
N ASP A 238 -11.11 -7.12 -20.44
CA ASP A 238 -12.57 -7.08 -20.66
C ASP A 238 -13.25 -8.21 -19.89
N HIS A 239 -14.54 -8.05 -19.63
CA HIS A 239 -15.38 -9.12 -19.09
C HIS A 239 -15.59 -10.21 -20.14
N LEU A 240 -15.13 -11.42 -19.84
CA LEU A 240 -15.29 -12.58 -20.71
C LEU A 240 -16.65 -13.26 -20.50
N GLY A 241 -17.01 -13.50 -19.23
CA GLY A 241 -18.25 -14.17 -18.84
C GLY A 241 -18.15 -14.83 -17.47
N PHE A 242 -19.17 -15.61 -17.11
CA PHE A 242 -19.22 -16.42 -15.90
C PHE A 242 -18.98 -17.90 -16.23
N VAL A 243 -18.29 -18.62 -15.35
CA VAL A 243 -18.16 -20.08 -15.39
C VAL A 243 -18.49 -20.67 -14.02
N LYS A 244 -19.12 -21.84 -13.99
CA LYS A 244 -19.40 -22.57 -12.75
C LYS A 244 -18.11 -23.07 -12.12
N GLU A 245 -18.17 -23.37 -10.82
CA GLU A 245 -17.03 -23.87 -10.05
C GLU A 245 -16.37 -25.09 -10.72
N GLU A 246 -17.17 -26.06 -11.17
CA GLU A 246 -16.69 -27.30 -11.80
C GLU A 246 -15.97 -27.08 -13.14
N ASP A 247 -16.28 -26.00 -13.85
CA ASP A 247 -15.72 -25.68 -15.17
C ASP A 247 -14.52 -24.71 -15.07
N PHE A 248 -14.19 -24.22 -13.87
CA PHE A 248 -13.20 -23.15 -13.69
C PHE A 248 -11.81 -23.52 -14.20
N PHE A 249 -11.28 -24.69 -13.81
CA PHE A 249 -9.94 -25.09 -14.25
C PHE A 249 -9.88 -25.36 -15.75
N GLU A 250 -10.94 -25.93 -16.32
CA GLU A 250 -11.04 -26.14 -17.78
C GLU A 250 -11.05 -24.81 -18.53
N CYS A 251 -11.78 -23.81 -18.01
CA CYS A 251 -11.76 -22.45 -18.55
C CYS A 251 -10.35 -21.85 -18.53
N MET A 252 -9.63 -21.96 -17.41
CA MET A 252 -8.27 -21.44 -17.31
C MET A 252 -7.30 -22.15 -18.26
N LYS A 253 -7.41 -23.48 -18.41
CA LYS A 253 -6.63 -24.25 -19.39
C LYS A 253 -6.95 -23.83 -20.82
N ALA A 254 -8.23 -23.64 -21.15
CA ALA A 254 -8.69 -23.19 -22.46
C ALA A 254 -8.10 -21.82 -22.83
N ILE A 255 -8.16 -20.84 -21.93
CA ILE A 255 -7.58 -19.51 -22.19
C ILE A 255 -6.07 -19.59 -22.43
N ILE A 256 -5.36 -20.43 -21.67
CA ILE A 256 -3.92 -20.68 -21.90
C ILE A 256 -3.67 -21.34 -23.24
N ALA A 257 -4.46 -22.34 -23.63
CA ALA A 257 -4.34 -23.02 -24.92
C ALA A 257 -4.57 -22.05 -26.08
N VAL A 258 -5.60 -21.19 -25.98
CA VAL A 258 -5.85 -20.14 -26.95
C VAL A 258 -4.64 -19.20 -27.09
N GLN A 259 -4.08 -18.74 -25.97
CA GLN A 259 -2.87 -17.90 -26.00
C GLN A 259 -1.65 -18.64 -26.54
N ARG A 260 -1.50 -19.93 -26.24
CA ARG A 260 -0.40 -20.78 -26.71
C ARG A 260 -0.42 -20.93 -28.23
N ASP A 261 -1.61 -21.15 -28.79
CA ASP A 261 -1.81 -21.54 -30.18
C ASP A 261 -1.97 -20.34 -31.11
N HIS A 262 -2.60 -19.27 -30.64
CA HIS A 262 -2.94 -18.11 -31.46
C HIS A 262 -2.15 -16.84 -31.11
N GLY A 263 -1.43 -16.84 -29.98
CA GLY A 263 -0.61 -15.68 -29.60
C GLY A 263 0.61 -15.52 -30.51
N ASN A 264 0.89 -14.29 -30.93
CA ASN A 264 1.97 -13.98 -31.86
C ASN A 264 3.36 -14.41 -31.33
N ARG A 265 4.08 -15.26 -32.06
CA ARG A 265 5.46 -15.68 -31.73
C ARG A 265 6.54 -15.02 -32.59
N GLU A 266 6.17 -14.39 -33.69
CA GLU A 266 7.09 -13.70 -34.60
C GLU A 266 7.52 -12.35 -34.03
N VAL A 267 6.56 -11.56 -33.55
CA VAL A 267 6.79 -10.21 -33.02
C VAL A 267 6.56 -10.19 -31.52
N ARG A 268 7.64 -10.37 -30.76
CA ARG A 268 7.60 -10.47 -29.29
C ARG A 268 6.96 -9.26 -28.59
N SER A 269 7.01 -8.06 -29.17
CA SER A 269 6.33 -6.87 -28.61
C SER A 269 4.80 -6.96 -28.68
N ASN A 270 4.28 -7.83 -29.55
CA ASN A 270 2.86 -8.10 -29.80
C ASN A 270 2.41 -9.49 -29.25
N ALA A 271 3.28 -10.20 -28.53
CA ALA A 271 3.05 -11.59 -28.11
C ALA A 271 2.16 -11.77 -26.85
N ARG A 272 1.71 -10.69 -26.20
CA ARG A 272 0.86 -10.77 -24.99
C ARG A 272 -0.61 -10.99 -25.38
N LEU A 273 -1.36 -11.67 -24.51
CA LEU A 273 -2.77 -12.00 -24.72
C LEU A 273 -3.63 -10.79 -25.08
N LYS A 274 -3.36 -9.63 -24.47
CA LYS A 274 -4.07 -8.37 -24.76
C LYS A 274 -4.15 -8.02 -26.25
N TYR A 275 -3.14 -8.37 -27.05
CA TYR A 275 -3.14 -8.06 -28.47
C TYR A 275 -4.02 -9.03 -29.24
N LEU A 276 -3.99 -10.32 -28.88
CA LEU A 276 -4.90 -11.31 -29.46
C LEU A 276 -6.36 -10.95 -29.14
N VAL A 277 -6.67 -10.60 -27.89
CA VAL A 277 -8.01 -10.15 -27.49
C VAL A 277 -8.40 -8.86 -28.23
N HIS A 278 -7.49 -7.90 -28.37
CA HIS A 278 -7.75 -6.67 -29.12
C HIS A 278 -8.05 -6.96 -30.60
N THR A 279 -7.29 -7.83 -31.24
CA THR A 279 -7.47 -8.17 -32.67
C THR A 279 -8.77 -8.93 -32.92
N LEU A 280 -9.12 -9.88 -32.06
CA LEU A 280 -10.34 -10.69 -32.22
C LEU A 280 -11.62 -9.97 -31.73
N GLY A 281 -11.46 -8.98 -30.85
CA GLY A 281 -12.54 -8.50 -29.99
C GLY A 281 -12.90 -9.53 -28.90
N VAL A 282 -13.48 -9.07 -27.79
CA VAL A 282 -13.80 -9.95 -26.65
C VAL A 282 -14.78 -11.07 -27.01
N ALA A 283 -15.76 -10.79 -27.89
CA ALA A 283 -16.71 -11.80 -28.35
C ALA A 283 -16.05 -12.91 -29.19
N GLY A 284 -15.21 -12.52 -30.16
CA GLY A 284 -14.46 -13.50 -30.97
C GLY A 284 -13.46 -14.30 -30.14
N PHE A 285 -12.85 -13.67 -29.13
CA PHE A 285 -12.00 -14.37 -28.17
C PHE A 285 -12.80 -15.35 -27.31
N ARG A 286 -13.99 -14.97 -26.83
CA ARG A 286 -14.90 -15.86 -26.08
C ARG A 286 -15.28 -17.08 -26.88
N ASP A 287 -15.70 -16.91 -28.13
CA ASP A 287 -16.05 -18.04 -29.01
C ASP A 287 -14.88 -19.02 -29.18
N LEU A 288 -13.65 -18.50 -29.23
CA LEU A 288 -12.45 -19.32 -29.31
C LEU A 288 -12.20 -20.09 -28.02
N VAL A 289 -12.30 -19.43 -26.85
CA VAL A 289 -12.18 -20.10 -25.54
C VAL A 289 -13.23 -21.19 -25.39
N GLU A 290 -14.49 -20.91 -25.73
CA GLU A 290 -15.60 -21.87 -25.63
C GLU A 290 -15.40 -23.09 -26.53
N LYS A 291 -14.75 -22.95 -27.69
CA LYS A 291 -14.35 -24.08 -28.54
C LYS A 291 -13.34 -25.00 -27.84
N TYR A 292 -12.33 -24.45 -27.18
CA TYR A 292 -11.36 -25.24 -26.41
C TYR A 292 -11.99 -25.82 -25.14
N MET A 293 -12.95 -25.13 -24.51
CA MET A 293 -13.68 -25.66 -23.35
C MET A 293 -14.66 -26.79 -23.73
N GLY A 294 -15.18 -26.77 -24.97
CA GLY A 294 -16.29 -27.65 -25.38
C GLY A 294 -17.64 -27.26 -24.77
N LYS A 295 -17.74 -26.08 -24.15
CA LYS A 295 -18.92 -25.57 -23.44
C LYS A 295 -19.03 -24.06 -23.59
N LYS A 296 -20.26 -23.55 -23.51
CA LYS A 296 -20.55 -22.11 -23.50
C LYS A 296 -20.36 -21.54 -22.10
N MET A 297 -19.78 -20.34 -22.00
CA MET A 297 -19.73 -19.57 -20.77
C MET A 297 -21.10 -18.92 -20.53
N GLU A 298 -21.43 -18.64 -19.28
CA GLU A 298 -22.65 -17.91 -18.91
C GLU A 298 -22.43 -16.39 -18.98
N PRO A 299 -23.50 -15.58 -18.98
CA PRO A 299 -23.40 -14.13 -18.87
C PRO A 299 -22.70 -13.68 -17.59
N TRP A 300 -22.02 -12.54 -17.65
CA TRP A 300 -21.35 -11.93 -16.50
C TRP A 300 -22.32 -11.70 -15.33
N VAL A 301 -21.92 -12.09 -14.11
CA VAL A 301 -22.69 -11.83 -12.89
C VAL A 301 -22.40 -10.40 -12.42
N PRO A 302 -23.41 -9.54 -12.15
CA PRO A 302 -23.17 -8.19 -11.66
C PRO A 302 -22.34 -8.17 -10.36
N LEU A 303 -21.42 -7.22 -10.25
CA LEU A 303 -20.55 -7.03 -9.10
C LEU A 303 -20.87 -5.71 -8.38
N PRO A 304 -20.61 -5.60 -7.07
CA PRO A 304 -20.55 -4.32 -6.40
C PRO A 304 -19.41 -3.48 -6.96
N GLU A 305 -19.42 -2.19 -6.63
CA GLU A 305 -18.34 -1.28 -7.01
C GLU A 305 -16.99 -1.75 -6.48
N TRP A 306 -15.97 -1.66 -7.33
CA TRP A 306 -14.59 -1.93 -6.94
C TRP A 306 -14.06 -0.89 -5.96
N LYS A 307 -13.31 -1.35 -4.96
CA LYS A 307 -12.58 -0.50 -4.01
C LYS A 307 -11.09 -0.81 -4.10
N TYR A 308 -10.28 0.24 -4.03
CA TYR A 308 -8.86 0.07 -3.76
C TYR A 308 -8.66 -0.24 -2.26
N LEU A 309 -8.31 -1.48 -1.95
CA LEU A 309 -7.99 -1.92 -0.59
C LEU A 309 -6.50 -2.24 -0.51
N ASP A 310 -5.77 -1.56 0.36
CA ASP A 310 -4.33 -1.82 0.57
C ASP A 310 -4.04 -2.60 1.85
N TRP A 311 -5.06 -2.82 2.70
CA TRP A 311 -5.01 -3.64 3.91
C TRP A 311 -3.94 -3.21 4.92
N MET A 312 -3.64 -1.91 4.98
CA MET A 312 -2.70 -1.36 5.96
C MET A 312 -3.37 -1.09 7.32
N GLY A 313 -2.60 -1.10 8.41
CA GLY A 313 -3.09 -0.96 9.78
C GLY A 313 -3.52 -2.28 10.41
N TRP A 314 -4.14 -2.19 11.59
CA TRP A 314 -4.64 -3.33 12.34
C TRP A 314 -5.99 -3.81 11.78
N HIS A 315 -6.10 -5.12 11.57
CA HIS A 315 -7.33 -5.79 11.12
C HIS A 315 -7.56 -7.06 11.95
N GLU A 316 -8.81 -7.44 12.17
CA GLU A 316 -9.13 -8.76 12.72
C GLU A 316 -8.93 -9.83 11.64
N GLN A 317 -8.31 -10.96 12.02
CA GLN A 317 -8.13 -12.10 11.12
C GLN A 317 -9.40 -12.96 11.05
N GLY A 318 -10.28 -12.89 12.05
CA GLY A 318 -11.52 -13.68 12.11
C GLY A 318 -11.40 -15.04 12.79
N ASP A 319 -10.21 -15.41 13.26
CA ASP A 319 -9.93 -16.62 14.06
C ASP A 319 -9.46 -16.28 15.49
N GLY A 320 -9.79 -15.07 15.97
CA GLY A 320 -9.35 -14.54 17.26
C GLY A 320 -7.95 -13.91 17.23
N LYS A 321 -7.25 -13.93 16.10
CA LYS A 321 -5.96 -13.25 15.90
C LYS A 321 -6.13 -11.95 15.13
N LEU A 322 -5.04 -11.20 15.05
CA LEU A 322 -4.92 -9.93 14.34
C LEU A 322 -3.96 -10.05 13.16
N MET A 323 -4.19 -9.16 12.19
CA MET A 323 -3.26 -8.83 11.12
C MET A 323 -2.82 -7.36 11.24
N LEU A 324 -1.59 -7.07 10.81
CA LEU A 324 -1.04 -5.72 10.77
C LEU A 324 -0.40 -5.45 9.42
N GLY A 325 -1.01 -4.59 8.61
CA GLY A 325 -0.39 -4.08 7.41
C GLY A 325 0.54 -2.91 7.68
N ILE A 326 1.79 -3.03 7.24
CA ILE A 326 2.81 -1.99 7.34
C ILE A 326 3.16 -1.46 5.95
N ASN A 327 3.29 -0.14 5.84
CA ASN A 327 3.72 0.48 4.60
C ASN A 327 5.21 0.23 4.35
N VAL A 328 5.55 -0.32 3.19
CA VAL A 328 6.94 -0.46 2.75
C VAL A 328 7.14 0.38 1.51
N GLU A 329 7.76 1.55 1.67
CA GLU A 329 7.93 2.48 0.57
C GLU A 329 8.73 1.84 -0.57
N CYS A 330 8.08 1.75 -1.73
CA CYS A 330 8.60 1.05 -2.91
C CYS A 330 9.05 -0.39 -2.63
N GLY A 331 8.51 -1.09 -1.63
CA GLY A 331 8.80 -2.49 -1.30
C GLY A 331 10.23 -2.84 -0.96
N ARG A 332 11.11 -1.86 -0.70
CA ARG A 332 12.51 -2.14 -0.33
C ARG A 332 12.59 -2.51 1.15
N VAL A 333 13.02 -3.73 1.43
CA VAL A 333 13.26 -4.25 2.78
C VAL A 333 14.75 -4.28 3.03
N SER A 334 15.24 -3.28 3.73
CA SER A 334 16.65 -3.07 4.05
C SER A 334 16.77 -2.30 5.36
N ASP A 335 17.96 -2.33 5.95
CA ASP A 335 18.29 -1.48 7.09
C ASP A 335 19.07 -0.23 6.64
N THR A 336 18.67 0.91 7.19
CA THR A 336 19.29 2.22 7.05
C THR A 336 19.43 2.84 8.44
N PRO A 337 20.23 3.92 8.61
CA PRO A 337 20.36 4.56 9.92
C PRO A 337 19.04 5.08 10.51
N GLN A 338 18.06 5.42 9.67
CA GLN A 338 16.76 5.96 10.09
C GLN A 338 15.65 4.91 10.16
N LEU A 339 15.77 3.83 9.39
CA LEU A 339 14.77 2.77 9.27
C LEU A 339 15.46 1.42 9.19
N ARG A 340 15.27 0.58 10.21
CA ARG A 340 15.82 -0.79 10.31
C ARG A 340 14.74 -1.84 9.99
N LEU A 341 14.10 -1.72 8.82
CA LEU A 341 12.92 -2.52 8.47
C LEU A 341 13.21 -4.01 8.37
N LYS A 342 14.37 -4.40 7.84
CA LYS A 342 14.72 -5.80 7.66
C LYS A 342 14.97 -6.48 9.02
N SER A 343 15.72 -5.81 9.90
CA SER A 343 15.89 -6.22 11.30
C SER A 343 14.56 -6.28 12.04
N CYS A 344 13.68 -5.31 11.82
CA CYS A 344 12.35 -5.26 12.43
C CYS A 344 11.51 -6.50 12.08
N LEU A 345 11.40 -6.80 10.79
CA LEU A 345 10.67 -7.98 10.31
C LEU A 345 11.28 -9.27 10.84
N ARG A 346 12.62 -9.36 10.93
CA ARG A 346 13.29 -10.51 11.52
C ARG A 346 12.94 -10.67 13.00
N ALA A 347 13.01 -9.59 13.79
CA ALA A 347 12.62 -9.60 15.20
C ALA A 347 11.16 -9.99 15.40
N LEU A 348 10.25 -9.51 14.55
CA LEU A 348 8.83 -9.87 14.62
C LEU A 348 8.59 -11.36 14.35
N VAL A 349 9.24 -11.90 13.32
CA VAL A 349 9.18 -13.33 12.99
C VAL A 349 9.78 -14.20 14.12
N ASP A 350 10.91 -13.78 14.69
CA ASP A 350 11.62 -14.54 15.73
C ASP A 350 10.90 -14.53 17.09
N ASN A 351 10.37 -13.38 17.49
CA ASN A 351 9.80 -13.20 18.83
C ASN A 351 8.30 -13.53 18.90
N TYR A 352 7.56 -13.39 17.79
CA TYR A 352 6.10 -13.55 17.77
C TYR A 352 5.61 -14.62 16.80
N GLY A 353 6.48 -15.21 15.98
CA GLY A 353 6.10 -16.28 15.06
C GLY A 353 5.13 -15.84 13.96
N VAL A 354 5.17 -14.56 13.58
CA VAL A 354 4.29 -14.01 12.53
C VAL A 354 4.68 -14.54 11.14
N ASP A 355 3.69 -14.66 10.27
CA ASP A 355 3.89 -14.85 8.83
C ASP A 355 3.71 -13.52 8.09
N LEU A 356 4.29 -13.43 6.89
CA LEU A 356 4.18 -12.27 6.02
C LEU A 356 3.23 -12.58 4.85
N LEU A 357 2.44 -11.59 4.46
CA LEU A 357 1.67 -11.56 3.22
C LEU A 357 2.16 -10.36 2.39
N LEU A 358 2.76 -10.64 1.24
CA LEU A 358 3.23 -9.60 0.33
C LEU A 358 2.05 -9.03 -0.44
N THR A 359 1.91 -7.71 -0.41
CA THR A 359 0.80 -7.02 -1.06
C THR A 359 1.13 -6.63 -2.51
N PRO A 360 0.12 -6.49 -3.40
CA PRO A 360 0.33 -5.95 -4.74
C PRO A 360 0.79 -4.48 -4.73
N SER A 361 0.61 -3.74 -3.64
CA SER A 361 1.12 -2.37 -3.41
C SER A 361 2.57 -2.36 -2.90
N GLN A 362 3.27 -3.50 -2.90
CA GLN A 362 4.67 -3.63 -2.45
C GLN A 362 4.88 -3.49 -0.93
N SER A 363 3.81 -3.29 -0.17
CA SER A 363 3.76 -3.33 1.29
C SER A 363 3.61 -4.75 1.82
N ILE A 364 3.60 -4.92 3.15
CA ILE A 364 3.59 -6.23 3.82
C ILE A 364 2.46 -6.23 4.86
N VAL A 365 1.69 -7.31 4.90
CA VAL A 365 0.75 -7.61 5.99
C VAL A 365 1.33 -8.73 6.85
N LEU A 366 1.47 -8.48 8.14
CA LEU A 366 1.84 -9.48 9.15
C LEU A 366 0.56 -10.14 9.64
N ARG A 367 0.57 -11.47 9.81
CA ARG A 367 -0.60 -12.21 10.29
C ARG A 367 -0.25 -13.14 11.46
N ASN A 368 -1.29 -13.72 12.06
CA ASN A 368 -1.20 -14.58 13.24
C ASN A 368 -0.72 -13.88 14.51
N ILE A 369 -0.99 -12.56 14.65
CA ILE A 369 -0.63 -11.80 15.85
C ILE A 369 -1.68 -12.03 16.93
N GLN A 370 -1.28 -12.37 18.15
CA GLN A 370 -2.22 -12.49 19.27
C GLN A 370 -2.67 -11.09 19.73
N PRO A 371 -3.95 -10.89 20.11
CA PRO A 371 -4.41 -9.58 20.59
C PRO A 371 -3.57 -9.01 21.74
N ALA A 372 -3.08 -9.87 22.65
CA ALA A 372 -2.20 -9.47 23.75
C ALA A 372 -0.83 -8.94 23.31
N GLN A 373 -0.36 -9.30 22.10
CA GLN A 373 0.93 -8.89 21.55
C GLN A 373 0.88 -7.54 20.84
N LYS A 374 -0.31 -6.93 20.69
CA LYS A 374 -0.52 -5.72 19.89
C LYS A 374 0.47 -4.60 20.27
N PHE A 375 0.56 -4.27 21.56
CA PHE A 375 1.44 -3.20 22.05
C PHE A 375 2.92 -3.51 21.84
N ASP A 376 3.34 -4.75 22.10
CA ASP A 376 4.73 -5.15 21.95
C ASP A 376 5.17 -5.12 20.48
N VAL A 377 4.31 -5.57 19.56
CA VAL A 377 4.56 -5.49 18.12
C VAL A 377 4.75 -4.03 17.69
N GLU A 378 3.90 -3.11 18.13
CA GLU A 378 4.08 -1.70 17.80
C GLU A 378 5.34 -1.09 18.46
N ALA A 379 5.73 -1.56 19.64
CA ALA A 379 6.98 -1.12 20.28
C ALA A 379 8.19 -1.54 19.43
N VAL A 380 8.20 -2.78 18.92
CA VAL A 380 9.25 -3.26 18.00
C VAL A 380 9.29 -2.45 16.70
N LEU A 381 8.13 -2.09 16.14
CA LEU A 381 8.06 -1.21 14.95
C LEU A 381 8.74 0.14 15.25
N ARG A 382 8.35 0.81 16.34
CA ARG A 382 8.89 2.13 16.72
C ARG A 382 10.39 2.08 17.03
N GLU A 383 10.86 1.05 17.73
CA GLU A 383 12.28 0.85 18.03
C GLU A 383 13.13 0.78 16.74
N HIS A 384 12.56 0.25 15.66
CA HIS A 384 13.23 0.10 14.38
C HIS A 384 12.96 1.26 13.41
N GLY A 385 12.24 2.31 13.85
CA GLY A 385 11.89 3.47 13.02
C GLY A 385 10.79 3.19 12.00
N VAL A 386 10.08 2.07 12.12
CA VAL A 386 8.91 1.78 11.28
C VAL A 386 7.71 2.56 11.82
N LYS A 387 7.17 3.44 10.99
CA LYS A 387 5.99 4.24 11.30
C LYS A 387 4.74 3.38 11.37
N LEU A 388 3.83 3.72 12.29
CA LEU A 388 2.47 3.23 12.21
C LEU A 388 1.72 3.87 11.05
N ILE A 389 0.62 3.24 10.64
CA ILE A 389 -0.07 3.63 9.40
C ILE A 389 -0.68 5.02 9.45
N ASP A 390 -1.09 5.48 10.64
CA ASP A 390 -1.63 6.81 10.92
C ASP A 390 -0.57 7.92 10.79
N GLU A 391 0.72 7.57 10.85
CA GLU A 391 1.86 8.47 10.64
C GLU A 391 2.33 8.51 9.17
N VAL A 392 1.69 7.74 8.29
CA VAL A 392 2.01 7.66 6.85
C VAL A 392 0.91 8.35 6.05
N ASP A 393 1.27 9.33 5.22
CA ASP A 393 0.32 10.02 4.37
C ASP A 393 -0.25 9.10 3.27
N ALA A 394 -1.46 9.43 2.82
CA ALA A 394 -2.19 8.61 1.87
C ALA A 394 -1.49 8.47 0.50
N ILE A 395 -0.79 9.52 0.03
CA ILE A 395 -0.07 9.47 -1.25
C ILE A 395 1.09 8.49 -1.16
N THR A 396 1.90 8.57 -0.10
CA THR A 396 3.01 7.63 0.14
C THR A 396 2.49 6.20 0.21
N ARG A 397 1.41 5.96 0.96
CA ARG A 397 0.75 4.64 1.12
C ARG A 397 0.22 4.08 -0.21
N LYS A 398 -0.35 4.92 -1.07
CA LYS A 398 -0.91 4.56 -2.38
C LYS A 398 0.14 4.53 -3.50
N SER A 399 1.34 5.06 -3.24
CA SER A 399 2.39 5.18 -4.25
C SER A 399 3.16 3.88 -4.45
N ILE A 400 3.51 3.58 -5.70
CA ILE A 400 4.42 2.48 -6.04
C ILE A 400 5.40 2.86 -7.12
N ALA A 401 6.60 2.30 -7.03
CA ALA A 401 7.62 2.46 -8.06
C ALA A 401 8.30 1.14 -8.41
N CYS A 402 8.82 1.05 -9.63
CA CYS A 402 9.61 -0.10 -10.05
C CYS A 402 11.08 0.06 -9.65
N PRO A 403 11.87 -1.02 -9.57
CA PRO A 403 13.28 -0.91 -9.21
C PRO A 403 14.08 0.06 -10.10
N ALA A 404 13.86 0.02 -11.41
CA ALA A 404 14.61 0.82 -12.39
C ALA A 404 16.14 0.73 -12.18
N PHE A 405 16.86 1.85 -12.18
CA PHE A 405 18.27 1.85 -11.83
C PHE A 405 18.51 1.51 -10.35
N PRO A 406 19.62 0.83 -10.03
CA PRO A 406 20.79 0.60 -10.88
C PRO A 406 20.80 -0.72 -11.68
N LEU A 407 19.91 -1.66 -11.38
CA LEU A 407 20.05 -3.06 -11.86
C LEU A 407 19.16 -3.42 -13.05
N CYS A 408 18.09 -2.66 -13.30
CA CYS A 408 17.25 -2.92 -14.46
C CYS A 408 17.96 -2.48 -15.74
N GLY A 409 18.41 -3.44 -16.55
CA GLY A 409 19.03 -3.16 -17.86
C GLY A 409 18.10 -2.52 -18.90
N LEU A 410 16.81 -2.33 -18.58
CA LEU A 410 15.82 -1.66 -19.44
C LEU A 410 15.46 -0.25 -18.96
N ALA A 411 15.97 0.19 -17.81
CA ALA A 411 15.64 1.49 -17.25
C ALA A 411 16.21 2.63 -18.13
N MET A 412 15.38 3.65 -18.35
CA MET A 412 15.77 4.90 -19.01
C MET A 412 16.06 6.00 -17.99
N THR A 413 15.38 5.96 -16.83
CA THR A 413 15.57 6.86 -15.69
C THR A 413 15.28 6.14 -14.36
N GLU A 414 15.37 6.88 -13.26
CA GLU A 414 15.07 6.41 -11.91
C GLU A 414 13.57 6.11 -11.74
N ALA A 415 13.23 5.39 -10.66
CA ALA A 415 11.85 5.28 -10.20
C ALA A 415 11.84 5.11 -8.68
N GLU A 416 12.16 3.91 -8.18
CA GLU A 416 12.21 3.61 -6.74
C GLU A 416 13.02 4.63 -5.93
N ARG A 417 14.21 5.00 -6.39
CA ARG A 417 15.12 5.90 -5.65
C ARG A 417 14.69 7.36 -5.62
N VAL A 418 13.71 7.75 -6.43
CA VAL A 418 13.19 9.13 -6.49
C VAL A 418 11.74 9.25 -6.06
N GLN A 419 10.99 8.13 -5.97
CA GLN A 419 9.60 8.14 -5.54
C GLN A 419 9.38 8.80 -4.17
N PRO A 420 10.20 8.57 -3.12
CA PRO A 420 10.01 9.26 -1.84
C PRO A 420 10.11 10.79 -1.97
N GLN A 421 11.02 11.26 -2.82
CA GLN A 421 11.19 12.69 -3.11
C GLN A 421 10.03 13.25 -3.92
N ILE A 422 9.51 12.47 -4.88
CA ILE A 422 8.30 12.82 -5.64
C ILE A 422 7.11 12.97 -4.68
N ASN A 423 6.87 11.99 -3.80
CA ASN A 423 5.78 12.03 -2.82
C ASN A 423 5.87 13.29 -1.95
N ALA A 424 7.05 13.55 -1.36
CA ALA A 424 7.28 14.72 -0.52
C ALA A 424 7.00 16.06 -1.23
N ARG A 425 7.39 16.18 -2.50
CA ARG A 425 7.17 17.37 -3.32
C ARG A 425 5.70 17.55 -3.71
N LEU A 426 5.01 16.48 -4.07
CA LEU A 426 3.56 16.50 -4.34
C LEU A 426 2.78 16.94 -3.10
N LEU A 427 3.06 16.34 -1.94
CA LEU A 427 2.42 16.70 -0.65
C LEU A 427 2.72 18.14 -0.23
N ALA A 428 3.96 18.60 -0.41
CA ALA A 428 4.32 19.99 -0.15
C ALA A 428 3.49 20.94 -1.03
N LYS A 429 3.32 20.59 -2.32
CA LYS A 429 2.55 21.40 -3.25
C LYS A 429 1.06 21.43 -2.93
N LEU A 430 0.46 20.28 -2.61
CA LEU A 430 -0.93 20.20 -2.18
C LEU A 430 -1.16 21.02 -0.90
N ARG A 431 -0.27 20.93 0.09
CA ARG A 431 -0.35 21.75 1.31
C ARG A 431 -0.28 23.25 1.02
N GLU A 432 0.62 23.68 0.15
CA GLU A 432 0.73 25.08 -0.31
C GLU A 432 -0.59 25.57 -0.92
N MET A 433 -1.30 24.70 -1.64
CA MET A 433 -2.56 25.00 -2.34
C MET A 433 -3.82 24.83 -1.47
N GLY A 434 -3.67 24.50 -0.18
CA GLY A 434 -4.79 24.26 0.74
C GLY A 434 -5.52 22.92 0.50
N MET A 435 -4.83 21.95 -0.10
CA MET A 435 -5.33 20.63 -0.51
C MET A 435 -4.71 19.50 0.32
N ALA A 436 -4.40 19.76 1.59
CA ALA A 436 -3.64 18.83 2.44
C ALA A 436 -4.35 17.49 2.71
N ASN A 437 -5.68 17.46 2.60
CA ASN A 437 -6.50 16.27 2.80
C ASN A 437 -6.82 15.53 1.49
N ASP A 438 -6.47 16.12 0.35
CA ASP A 438 -6.67 15.51 -0.96
C ASP A 438 -5.60 14.42 -1.17
N ASP A 439 -6.00 13.28 -1.71
CA ASP A 439 -5.11 12.18 -2.07
C ASP A 439 -5.41 11.64 -3.46
N PHE A 440 -4.50 10.82 -3.97
CA PHE A 440 -4.66 10.13 -5.25
C PHE A 440 -3.62 9.02 -5.39
N VAL A 441 -3.87 8.08 -6.30
CA VAL A 441 -2.92 7.03 -6.67
C VAL A 441 -1.87 7.58 -7.64
N THR A 442 -0.61 7.59 -7.19
CA THR A 442 0.55 7.97 -8.02
C THR A 442 1.52 6.82 -8.24
N ARG A 443 2.09 6.71 -9.44
CA ARG A 443 2.97 5.57 -9.79
C ARG A 443 4.12 5.99 -10.70
N THR A 444 5.33 5.51 -10.41
CA THR A 444 6.54 5.82 -11.21
C THR A 444 7.19 4.57 -11.79
N THR A 445 7.52 4.61 -13.08
CA THR A 445 8.30 3.55 -13.75
C THR A 445 9.47 4.16 -14.50
N GLY A 446 10.62 3.48 -14.51
CA GLY A 446 11.83 4.00 -15.18
C GLY A 446 11.84 3.83 -16.70
N CYS A 447 10.83 3.16 -17.27
CA CYS A 447 10.68 2.89 -18.71
C CYS A 447 9.22 2.47 -19.04
N PRO A 448 8.79 2.41 -20.33
CA PRO A 448 7.39 2.18 -20.72
C PRO A 448 6.88 0.73 -20.52
N ASN A 449 7.70 -0.17 -19.99
CA ASN A 449 7.27 -1.54 -19.67
C ASN A 449 6.17 -1.61 -18.59
N GLY A 450 6.03 -0.57 -17.77
CA GLY A 450 4.95 -0.43 -16.80
C GLY A 450 4.98 -1.44 -15.64
N CYS A 451 6.17 -1.74 -15.10
CA CYS A 451 6.34 -2.70 -13.99
C CYS A 451 5.63 -2.25 -12.70
N ALA A 452 5.52 -0.94 -12.49
CA ALA A 452 4.77 -0.31 -11.40
C ALA A 452 3.32 0.00 -11.78
N ARG A 453 2.79 -0.57 -12.87
CA ARG A 453 1.40 -0.36 -13.31
C ARG A 453 0.98 1.11 -13.45
N PRO A 454 1.83 1.97 -14.07
CA PRO A 454 1.62 3.42 -14.08
C PRO A 454 0.35 3.82 -14.83
N TYR A 455 -0.03 3.05 -15.84
CA TYR A 455 -1.18 3.34 -16.70
C TYR A 455 -2.54 3.15 -16.04
N MET A 456 -2.58 2.66 -14.79
CA MET A 456 -3.80 2.61 -13.96
C MET A 456 -3.82 3.72 -12.90
N ALA A 457 -2.76 4.53 -12.79
CA ALA A 457 -2.67 5.59 -11.80
C ALA A 457 -3.51 6.80 -12.23
N GLU A 458 -3.98 7.57 -11.25
CA GLU A 458 -4.65 8.86 -11.49
C GLU A 458 -3.65 9.86 -12.07
N ILE A 459 -2.40 9.81 -11.57
CA ILE A 459 -1.25 10.52 -12.13
C ILE A 459 -0.02 9.60 -12.16
N ALA A 460 0.71 9.57 -13.26
CA ALA A 460 1.87 8.69 -13.41
C ALA A 460 3.05 9.31 -14.15
N PHE A 461 4.24 8.88 -13.75
CA PHE A 461 5.52 9.29 -14.33
C PHE A 461 6.20 8.09 -15.00
N VAL A 462 6.24 8.10 -16.33
CA VAL A 462 6.78 7.00 -17.15
C VAL A 462 8.09 7.44 -17.80
N GLY A 463 9.22 6.90 -17.35
CA GLY A 463 10.55 7.29 -17.81
C GLY A 463 10.72 7.26 -19.33
N SER A 464 11.06 8.40 -19.92
CA SER A 464 11.14 8.62 -21.38
C SER A 464 12.54 9.10 -21.83
N GLY A 465 13.50 9.11 -20.92
CA GLY A 465 14.89 9.49 -21.13
C GLY A 465 15.57 9.82 -19.79
N PRO A 466 16.87 10.19 -19.77
CA PRO A 466 17.57 10.49 -18.54
C PRO A 466 16.92 11.65 -17.76
N ASN A 467 16.47 11.37 -16.53
CA ASN A 467 15.81 12.31 -15.61
C ASN A 467 14.55 13.00 -16.17
N VAL A 468 13.93 12.42 -17.19
CA VAL A 468 12.70 12.91 -17.79
C VAL A 468 11.62 11.83 -17.83
N TYR A 469 10.37 12.24 -17.67
CA TYR A 469 9.22 11.36 -17.62
C TYR A 469 8.14 11.82 -18.60
N GLN A 470 7.45 10.87 -19.23
CA GLN A 470 6.17 11.09 -19.85
C GLN A 470 5.09 11.13 -18.76
N LEU A 471 4.21 12.14 -18.79
CA LEU A 471 3.10 12.29 -17.86
C LEU A 471 1.84 11.58 -18.39
N TRP A 472 1.18 10.84 -17.51
CA TRP A 472 -0.10 10.16 -17.75
C TRP A 472 -1.12 10.56 -16.69
N LEU A 473 -2.39 10.72 -17.09
CA LEU A 473 -3.48 11.19 -16.22
C LEU A 473 -4.76 10.38 -16.41
N GLY A 474 -5.62 10.34 -15.40
CA GLY A 474 -7.02 9.91 -15.55
C GLY A 474 -7.30 8.41 -15.35
N GLY A 475 -6.36 7.65 -14.77
CA GLY A 475 -6.67 6.29 -14.29
C GLY A 475 -7.78 6.29 -13.24
N SER A 476 -8.41 5.14 -13.01
CA SER A 476 -9.46 5.01 -11.98
C SER A 476 -8.86 4.99 -10.57
N PRO A 477 -9.43 5.71 -9.58
CA PRO A 477 -8.97 5.65 -8.18
C PRO A 477 -9.13 4.26 -7.56
N ASN A 478 -10.05 3.44 -8.09
CA ASN A 478 -10.29 2.06 -7.70
C ASN A 478 -9.58 1.03 -8.60
N GLN A 479 -8.78 1.50 -9.57
CA GLN A 479 -8.05 0.69 -10.57
C GLN A 479 -8.90 -0.35 -11.31
N ALA A 480 -10.15 0.03 -11.61
CA ALA A 480 -11.10 -0.79 -12.34
C ALA A 480 -10.77 -0.83 -13.85
N GLU A 481 -11.77 -0.70 -14.71
CA GLU A 481 -11.68 -0.93 -16.16
C GLU A 481 -10.97 0.18 -16.95
N ARG A 482 -10.54 1.25 -16.28
CA ARG A 482 -10.05 2.47 -16.93
C ARG A 482 -8.54 2.64 -16.76
N THR A 483 -7.84 2.68 -17.89
CA THR A 483 -6.46 3.15 -17.98
C THR A 483 -6.42 4.67 -18.08
N GLY A 484 -5.36 5.30 -17.57
CA GLY A 484 -5.04 6.69 -17.83
C GLY A 484 -4.64 6.93 -19.30
N VAL A 485 -4.55 8.19 -19.67
CA VAL A 485 -4.24 8.70 -21.00
C VAL A 485 -2.92 9.46 -20.95
N ALA A 486 -2.10 9.29 -21.98
CA ALA A 486 -0.85 10.04 -22.12
C ALA A 486 -1.14 11.50 -22.43
N THR A 487 -0.41 12.41 -21.79
CA THR A 487 -0.37 13.82 -22.19
C THR A 487 0.67 14.04 -23.31
N SER A 488 0.62 15.21 -23.93
CA SER A 488 1.63 15.77 -24.83
C SER A 488 2.99 15.97 -24.15
N ILE A 489 3.02 16.04 -22.81
CA ILE A 489 4.25 16.15 -22.00
C ILE A 489 4.99 14.81 -22.02
N PHE A 490 5.77 14.61 -23.07
CA PHE A 490 6.55 13.40 -23.28
C PHE A 490 7.87 13.39 -22.51
N LYS A 491 8.46 14.56 -22.20
CA LYS A 491 9.76 14.71 -21.53
C LYS A 491 9.69 15.79 -20.44
N MET A 492 8.96 15.53 -19.37
CA MET A 492 8.97 16.36 -18.16
C MET A 492 10.28 16.14 -17.39
N PRO A 493 11.18 17.13 -17.27
CA PRO A 493 12.30 17.04 -16.34
C PRO A 493 11.79 16.89 -14.91
N LEU A 494 12.42 16.02 -14.11
CA LEU A 494 12.02 15.86 -12.71
C LEU A 494 12.14 17.18 -11.91
N THR A 495 13.02 18.09 -12.33
CA THR A 495 13.18 19.43 -11.75
C THR A 495 11.97 20.33 -11.97
N GLU A 496 11.11 20.03 -12.96
CA GLU A 496 9.92 20.82 -13.32
C GLU A 496 8.62 20.18 -12.80
N LEU A 497 8.72 19.23 -11.87
CA LEU A 497 7.56 18.50 -11.32
C LEU A 497 6.47 19.45 -10.83
N GLU A 498 6.79 20.39 -9.95
CA GLU A 498 5.82 21.33 -9.36
C GLU A 498 5.17 22.21 -10.41
N ALA A 499 5.97 22.76 -11.33
CA ALA A 499 5.47 23.59 -12.43
C ALA A 499 4.52 22.81 -13.35
N THR A 500 4.72 21.50 -13.48
CA THR A 500 3.89 20.62 -14.30
C THR A 500 2.59 20.25 -13.60
N VAL A 501 2.63 19.92 -12.31
CA VAL A 501 1.43 19.41 -11.58
C VAL A 501 0.56 20.51 -10.99
N GLU A 502 1.13 21.69 -10.69
CA GLU A 502 0.39 22.82 -10.14
C GLU A 502 -0.84 23.21 -10.97
N PRO A 503 -0.76 23.47 -12.29
CA PRO A 503 -1.95 23.80 -13.08
C PRO A 503 -3.01 22.70 -13.05
N ILE A 504 -2.60 21.42 -13.00
CA ILE A 504 -3.53 20.28 -12.92
C ILE A 504 -4.29 20.32 -11.60
N PHE A 505 -3.59 20.51 -10.48
CA PHE A 505 -4.20 20.64 -9.16
C PHE A 505 -5.05 21.89 -9.04
N ALA A 506 -4.64 23.00 -9.66
CA ALA A 506 -5.41 24.24 -9.66
C ALA A 506 -6.75 24.06 -10.39
N MET A 507 -6.73 23.40 -11.55
CA MET A 507 -7.93 23.07 -12.31
C MET A 507 -8.83 22.13 -11.52
N TRP A 508 -8.27 21.07 -10.92
CA TRP A 508 -9.01 20.11 -10.11
C TRP A 508 -9.68 20.79 -8.91
N ARG A 509 -8.93 21.61 -8.16
CA ARG A 509 -9.43 22.39 -7.02
C ARG A 509 -10.59 23.32 -7.40
N ALA A 510 -10.52 23.93 -8.59
CA ALA A 510 -11.49 24.95 -9.02
C ALA A 510 -12.69 24.39 -9.79
N GLN A 511 -12.60 23.19 -10.36
CA GLN A 511 -13.58 22.66 -11.30
C GLN A 511 -14.06 21.23 -11.00
N ARG A 512 -13.69 20.67 -9.84
CA ARG A 512 -14.28 19.42 -9.37
C ARG A 512 -15.79 19.57 -9.10
N ASN A 513 -16.57 18.53 -9.39
CA ASN A 513 -18.02 18.50 -9.25
C ASN A 513 -18.50 18.08 -7.86
N ALA A 514 -17.62 17.46 -7.07
CA ALA A 514 -17.87 17.08 -5.69
C ALA A 514 -16.60 17.29 -4.84
N PRO A 515 -16.73 17.55 -3.52
CA PRO A 515 -15.57 17.66 -2.63
C PRO A 515 -14.65 16.45 -2.67
N ASP A 516 -15.22 15.27 -2.88
CA ASP A 516 -14.57 13.95 -2.91
C ASP A 516 -14.35 13.40 -4.33
N GLU A 517 -14.57 14.21 -5.38
CA GLU A 517 -14.24 13.78 -6.74
C GLU A 517 -12.71 13.57 -6.86
N ALA A 518 -12.32 12.30 -7.05
CA ALA A 518 -10.92 11.90 -7.20
C ALA A 518 -10.26 12.55 -8.41
N LEU A 519 -8.94 12.81 -8.33
CA LEU A 519 -8.16 13.44 -9.40
C LEU A 519 -8.29 12.69 -10.74
N GLY A 520 -8.31 11.36 -10.69
CA GLY A 520 -8.43 10.51 -11.86
C GLY A 520 -9.80 10.61 -12.54
N ASP A 521 -10.88 10.66 -11.76
CA ASP A 521 -12.24 10.84 -12.28
C ASP A 521 -12.42 12.25 -12.85
N PHE A 522 -11.89 13.26 -12.15
CA PHE A 522 -11.83 14.63 -12.65
C PHE A 522 -11.13 14.70 -14.02
N CYS A 523 -9.89 14.21 -14.12
CA CYS A 523 -9.11 14.22 -15.36
C CYS A 523 -9.79 13.45 -16.48
N HIS A 524 -10.47 12.35 -16.16
CA HIS A 524 -11.23 11.58 -17.14
C HIS A 524 -12.45 12.34 -17.66
N ARG A 525 -13.21 12.98 -16.76
CA ARG A 525 -14.42 13.74 -17.08
C ARG A 525 -14.13 14.95 -17.96
N VAL A 526 -13.11 15.75 -17.61
CA VAL A 526 -12.76 16.94 -18.40
C VAL A 526 -11.96 16.58 -19.66
N GLY A 527 -11.24 15.46 -19.63
CA GLY A 527 -10.37 14.99 -20.70
C GLY A 527 -9.00 15.67 -20.71
N VAL A 528 -7.97 14.90 -21.08
CA VAL A 528 -6.58 15.40 -21.18
C VAL A 528 -6.46 16.66 -22.06
N PRO A 529 -7.12 16.79 -23.23
CA PRO A 529 -7.04 18.02 -24.02
C PRO A 529 -7.51 19.28 -23.28
N ALA A 530 -8.53 19.18 -22.42
CA ALA A 530 -8.99 20.32 -21.62
C ALA A 530 -8.01 20.67 -20.49
N VAL A 531 -7.39 19.65 -19.88
CA VAL A 531 -6.31 19.85 -18.89
C VAL A 531 -5.14 20.58 -19.55
N GLU A 532 -4.72 20.15 -20.74
CA GLU A 532 -3.60 20.77 -21.46
C GLU A 532 -3.90 22.21 -21.88
N ALA A 533 -5.09 22.48 -22.42
CA ALA A 533 -5.52 23.84 -22.74
C ALA A 533 -5.54 24.74 -21.50
N PHE A 534 -5.94 24.22 -20.34
CA PHE A 534 -5.86 24.94 -19.08
C PHE A 534 -4.41 25.20 -18.66
N MET A 535 -3.53 24.20 -18.76
CA MET A 535 -2.11 24.33 -18.46
C MET A 535 -1.41 25.40 -19.31
N GLU A 536 -1.74 25.49 -20.59
CA GLU A 536 -1.17 26.50 -21.51
C GLU A 536 -1.58 27.93 -21.13
N ALA A 537 -2.81 28.12 -20.65
CA ALA A 537 -3.31 29.43 -20.20
C ALA A 537 -2.93 29.76 -18.75
N TYR A 538 -2.44 28.79 -17.98
CA TYR A 538 -2.20 28.93 -16.54
C TYR A 538 -0.89 29.66 -16.24
N THR A 539 -0.95 30.66 -15.37
CA THR A 539 0.25 31.33 -14.82
C THR A 539 0.59 30.73 -13.46
N PRO A 540 1.85 30.32 -13.19
CA PRO A 540 2.26 29.82 -11.89
C PRO A 540 1.87 30.75 -10.73
N GLY A 541 1.28 30.19 -9.68
CA GLY A 541 0.74 30.88 -8.52
C GLY A 541 -0.67 31.45 -8.69
N SER A 542 -1.25 31.44 -9.90
CA SER A 542 -2.57 32.05 -10.16
C SER A 542 -3.72 31.33 -9.44
N TYR A 543 -3.53 30.08 -8.99
CA TYR A 543 -4.49 29.38 -8.12
C TYR A 543 -4.93 30.18 -6.89
N LYS A 544 -4.07 31.09 -6.38
CA LYS A 544 -4.39 31.98 -5.24
C LYS A 544 -5.54 32.93 -5.53
N SER A 545 -5.73 33.29 -6.80
CA SER A 545 -6.83 34.14 -7.27
C SER A 545 -8.05 33.34 -7.73
N MET A 546 -7.93 32.01 -7.82
CA MET A 546 -9.03 31.13 -8.22
C MET A 546 -9.82 30.68 -6.99
N ALA A 547 -11.13 30.93 -7.02
CA ALA A 547 -12.04 30.36 -6.02
C ALA A 547 -12.03 28.83 -6.14
N PRO A 548 -11.89 28.08 -5.03
CA PRO A 548 -12.06 26.63 -5.06
C PRO A 548 -13.54 26.30 -5.35
N ALA A 549 -13.80 25.19 -6.06
CA ALA A 549 -15.17 24.71 -6.32
C ALA A 549 -15.92 24.43 -5.00
N PHE A 550 -15.19 23.94 -4.01
CA PHE A 550 -15.66 23.70 -2.66
C PHE A 550 -14.74 24.42 -1.69
N ALA A 551 -15.31 25.30 -0.86
CA ALA A 551 -14.56 25.91 0.22
C ALA A 551 -13.94 24.80 1.09
N PRO A 552 -12.69 24.93 1.54
CA PRO A 552 -12.18 24.06 2.58
C PRO A 552 -13.20 24.04 3.72
N VAL A 553 -13.56 22.87 4.23
CA VAL A 553 -14.29 22.83 5.50
C VAL A 553 -13.33 23.41 6.52
N ASP A 554 -13.58 24.67 6.89
CA ASP A 554 -12.75 25.44 7.78
C ASP A 554 -12.95 24.88 9.19
N THR A 555 -12.26 23.78 9.50
CA THR A 555 -12.03 23.36 10.90
C THR A 555 -10.94 24.23 11.51
N ALA A 556 -11.03 25.55 11.30
CA ALA A 556 -10.31 26.54 12.06
C ALA A 556 -10.91 26.55 13.47
N VAL A 557 -10.53 25.58 14.29
CA VAL A 557 -10.65 25.72 15.73
C VAL A 557 -9.84 26.95 16.10
N SER A 558 -10.52 27.95 16.69
CA SER A 558 -9.90 29.17 17.19
C SER A 558 -8.62 28.83 17.98
N PRO A 559 -7.48 29.52 17.73
CA PRO A 559 -6.20 29.20 18.35
C PRO A 559 -6.15 29.48 19.86
N THR A 560 -7.25 29.96 20.46
CA THR A 560 -7.39 30.20 21.89
C THR A 560 -8.79 29.81 22.35
N ALA A 561 -8.93 28.58 22.82
CA ALA A 561 -10.01 28.18 23.70
C ALA A 561 -9.39 27.81 25.05
N THR A 562 -9.60 28.65 26.07
CA THR A 562 -9.24 28.34 27.45
C THR A 562 -10.46 27.69 28.09
N VAL A 563 -10.38 26.41 28.44
CA VAL A 563 -11.43 25.75 29.23
C VAL A 563 -11.10 26.01 30.70
N GLY A 564 -11.84 26.91 31.33
CA GLY A 564 -11.73 27.15 32.77
C GLY A 564 -12.39 26.02 33.55
N VAL A 565 -11.71 25.51 34.59
CA VAL A 565 -12.33 24.60 35.56
C VAL A 565 -13.12 25.46 36.55
N ALA A 566 -14.38 25.10 36.82
CA ALA A 566 -15.18 25.80 37.81
C ALA A 566 -14.45 25.81 39.18
N PRO A 567 -14.41 26.93 39.91
CA PRO A 567 -13.60 27.06 41.14
C PRO A 567 -13.89 25.96 42.18
N ASP A 568 -15.15 25.55 42.29
CA ASP A 568 -15.57 24.53 43.25
C ASP A 568 -15.07 23.12 42.86
N LEU A 569 -14.96 22.85 41.56
CA LEU A 569 -14.39 21.61 41.04
C LEU A 569 -12.87 21.61 41.22
N LEU A 570 -12.22 22.74 40.97
CA LEU A 570 -10.78 22.88 41.19
C LEU A 570 -10.41 22.69 42.67
N ALA A 571 -11.20 23.25 43.60
CA ALA A 571 -10.98 23.07 45.04
C ALA A 571 -11.14 21.60 45.49
N LYS A 572 -12.08 20.86 44.89
CA LYS A 572 -12.24 19.41 45.14
C LYS A 572 -11.04 18.61 44.63
N VAL A 573 -10.58 18.92 43.42
CA VAL A 573 -9.39 18.30 42.82
C VAL A 573 -8.14 18.61 43.63
N GLU A 574 -7.95 19.86 44.07
CA GLU A 574 -6.80 20.25 44.91
C GLU A 574 -6.79 19.53 46.26
N LYS A 575 -7.96 19.39 46.89
CA LYS A 575 -8.11 18.66 48.15
C LYS A 575 -7.77 17.17 47.99
N GLU A 576 -8.26 16.55 46.92
CA GLU A 576 -7.99 15.14 46.63
C GLU A 576 -6.53 14.92 46.22
N ALA A 577 -5.94 15.85 45.46
CA ALA A 577 -4.55 15.79 45.07
C ALA A 577 -3.62 15.91 46.30
N ALA A 578 -3.94 16.82 47.22
CA ALA A 578 -3.21 16.97 48.47
C ALA A 578 -3.30 15.71 49.35
N ALA A 579 -4.46 15.05 49.42
CA ALA A 579 -4.63 13.79 50.13
C ALA A 579 -3.78 12.65 49.54
N ARG A 580 -3.53 12.68 48.23
CA ARG A 580 -2.70 11.70 47.49
C ARG A 580 -1.23 12.13 47.36
N GLY A 581 -0.84 13.27 47.93
CA GLY A 581 0.53 13.80 47.83
C GLY A 581 0.94 14.24 46.42
N MET A 582 -0.03 14.61 45.57
CA MET A 582 0.17 15.03 44.18
C MET A 582 -0.31 16.47 43.97
N SER A 583 0.09 17.10 42.87
CA SER A 583 -0.49 18.40 42.47
C SER A 583 -1.85 18.21 41.79
N ALA A 584 -2.73 19.20 41.86
CA ALA A 584 -4.05 19.16 41.21
C ALA A 584 -3.96 18.89 39.70
N ALA A 585 -2.95 19.46 39.04
CA ALA A 585 -2.68 19.21 37.63
C ALA A 585 -2.29 17.76 37.35
N ALA A 586 -1.47 17.14 38.21
CA ALA A 586 -1.08 15.74 38.06
C ALA A 586 -2.25 14.78 38.33
N LEU A 587 -3.11 15.12 39.30
CA LEU A 587 -4.33 14.35 39.56
C LEU A 587 -5.32 14.43 38.38
N LEU A 588 -5.51 15.62 37.79
CA LEU A 588 -6.35 15.78 36.59
C LEU A 588 -5.81 14.99 35.40
N ASP A 589 -4.50 15.05 35.15
CA ASP A 589 -3.86 14.25 34.08
C ASP A 589 -4.08 12.75 34.31
N THR A 590 -3.99 12.30 35.57
CA THR A 590 -4.22 10.90 35.95
C THR A 590 -5.67 10.48 35.73
N ILE A 591 -6.63 11.29 36.19
CA ILE A 591 -8.07 11.03 36.02
C ILE A 591 -8.44 11.01 34.54
N VAL A 592 -7.89 11.92 33.74
CA VAL A 592 -8.12 11.96 32.29
C VAL A 592 -7.54 10.71 31.64
N ARG A 593 -6.33 10.28 32.00
CA ARG A 593 -5.75 9.02 31.51
C ARG A 593 -6.60 7.81 31.89
N GLU A 594 -6.98 7.69 33.16
CA GLU A 594 -7.80 6.59 33.66
C GLU A 594 -9.20 6.55 33.03
N ALA A 595 -9.83 7.71 32.81
CA ALA A 595 -11.13 7.79 32.13
C ALA A 595 -11.03 7.41 30.64
N LEU A 596 -9.92 7.75 29.98
CA LEU A 596 -9.63 7.34 28.61
C LEU A 596 -9.29 5.85 28.50
N GLU A 597 -8.71 5.25 29.55
CA GLU A 597 -8.36 3.83 29.61
C GLU A 597 -9.51 2.94 30.08
N GLY A 598 -10.44 3.46 30.90
CA GLY A 598 -11.52 2.70 31.55
C GLY A 598 -12.79 2.47 30.71
N GLN A 599 -12.95 3.15 29.58
CA GLN A 599 -14.07 2.93 28.64
C GLN A 599 -13.65 2.11 27.42
N GLY A 600 -13.16 0.88 27.61
CA GLY A 600 -13.17 -0.16 26.56
C GLY A 600 -12.61 0.22 25.17
N SER A 601 -11.70 1.18 25.08
CA SER A 601 -11.00 1.61 23.87
C SER A 601 -9.52 1.76 24.20
N PRO A 602 -8.63 0.92 23.64
CA PRO A 602 -7.23 0.92 24.02
C PRO A 602 -6.46 2.01 23.26
N GLY A 603 -6.01 3.05 23.98
CA GLY A 603 -5.15 4.09 23.44
C GLY A 603 -4.30 4.76 24.51
N ALA A 604 -3.13 4.20 24.80
CA ALA A 604 -2.12 4.85 25.64
C ALA A 604 -1.49 6.04 24.88
N PHE A 605 -1.72 7.26 25.35
CA PHE A 605 -0.98 8.44 24.91
C PHE A 605 0.27 8.65 25.80
N TYR A 606 1.44 8.29 25.27
CA TYR A 606 2.73 8.70 25.84
C TYR A 606 3.19 10.00 25.19
N LEU A 607 3.26 11.08 25.97
CA LEU A 607 4.00 12.30 25.65
C LEU A 607 5.49 12.05 25.98
N VAL A 608 6.30 11.72 24.97
CA VAL A 608 7.77 11.75 25.08
C VAL A 608 8.28 12.99 24.35
N GLY A 609 8.56 14.05 25.10
CA GLY A 609 9.26 15.22 24.58
C GLY A 609 10.77 15.00 24.59
N TYR A 610 11.38 14.68 23.44
CA TYR A 610 12.80 14.91 23.20
C TYR A 610 13.00 16.32 22.65
N HIS A 611 13.49 17.25 23.47
CA HIS A 611 14.05 18.51 22.98
C HIS A 611 15.58 18.44 22.97
N ARG A 612 16.17 18.35 21.78
CA ARG A 612 17.56 18.80 21.53
C ARG A 612 17.50 20.31 21.31
N TYR A 613 18.04 21.09 22.24
CA TYR A 613 18.39 22.49 21.96
C TYR A 613 19.84 22.54 21.47
N SER A 614 20.02 23.04 20.25
CA SER A 614 21.29 23.60 19.78
C SER A 614 21.23 25.09 20.09
N CYS A 615 22.08 25.55 21.00
CA CYS A 615 22.33 26.96 21.26
C CYS A 615 23.65 27.34 20.58
N GLY A 616 23.57 28.12 19.50
CA GLY A 616 24.71 28.83 18.93
C GLY A 616 24.79 30.24 19.53
N ALA A 617 25.95 30.61 20.07
CA ALA A 617 26.24 31.99 20.46
C ALA A 617 26.70 32.82 19.24
N PRO A 618 26.60 34.17 19.25
CA PRO A 618 26.82 35.02 18.08
C PRO A 618 28.29 35.24 17.67
N ASP A 619 29.25 34.49 18.22
CA ASP A 619 30.69 34.72 18.00
C ASP A 619 31.48 33.44 17.68
N GLY A 620 30.97 32.63 16.74
CA GLY A 620 31.82 31.87 15.81
C GLY A 620 33.02 31.05 16.34
N SER A 621 32.94 30.42 17.52
CA SER A 621 33.98 29.49 17.99
C SER A 621 33.40 28.13 18.39
N TRP A 622 33.96 27.06 17.81
CA TRP A 622 33.59 25.66 18.09
C TRP A 622 34.58 25.05 19.09
N VAL A 623 34.08 24.45 20.17
CA VAL A 623 34.83 23.48 20.97
C VAL A 623 33.92 22.29 21.30
N GLY A 624 34.33 21.12 20.82
CA GLY A 624 33.61 19.86 21.00
C GLY A 624 33.75 19.27 22.42
N LEU A 625 32.80 18.42 22.81
CA LEU A 625 32.90 17.63 24.02
C LEU A 625 32.48 16.18 23.80
N THR A 626 33.41 15.32 24.17
CA THR A 626 33.37 13.88 24.31
C THR A 626 32.52 13.42 25.50
N ARG A 627 32.06 12.16 25.45
CA ARG A 627 31.34 11.42 26.50
C ARG A 627 31.98 11.54 27.89
N ARG A 628 31.17 11.70 28.94
CA ARG A 628 31.31 10.97 30.22
C ARG A 628 30.04 11.06 31.08
N ALA A 629 29.67 9.92 31.64
CA ALA A 629 28.62 9.73 32.63
C ALA A 629 29.00 10.33 33.99
N CYS A 630 27.99 10.75 34.77
CA CYS A 630 28.06 10.77 36.23
C CYS A 630 26.66 10.55 36.81
N ALA A 631 26.51 9.40 37.48
CA ALA A 631 25.46 9.14 38.45
C ALA A 631 25.72 9.96 39.72
N CYS A 632 24.67 10.41 40.42
CA CYS A 632 24.75 10.66 41.86
C CYS A 632 23.36 10.51 42.51
N ALA A 633 23.40 9.89 43.68
CA ALA A 633 22.31 9.25 44.40
C ALA A 633 21.49 10.20 45.30
N TRP A 634 20.35 9.69 45.76
CA TRP A 634 19.47 10.26 46.79
C TRP A 634 20.18 10.48 48.14
N ARG A 635 19.85 11.58 48.82
CA ARG A 635 19.89 11.71 50.29
C ARG A 635 18.69 12.50 50.79
N ALA A 636 18.03 11.96 51.81
CA ALA A 636 16.98 12.59 52.59
C ALA A 636 17.57 13.54 53.65
N ALA A 637 16.84 14.60 54.01
CA ALA A 637 17.07 15.42 55.20
C ALA A 637 15.75 15.60 55.96
N PRO A 638 15.71 15.52 57.31
CA PRO A 638 14.47 15.58 58.08
C PRO A 638 14.23 16.94 58.78
N THR A 639 12.96 17.14 59.20
CA THR A 639 12.39 17.99 60.28
C THR A 639 11.61 19.29 59.93
N ARG A 640 10.46 19.45 60.63
CA ARG A 640 9.33 20.45 60.56
C ARG A 640 9.61 21.72 61.43
N PRO A 641 8.63 22.63 61.80
CA PRO A 641 7.46 23.28 61.13
C PRO A 641 7.41 24.84 61.31
N THR A 642 6.57 25.59 60.55
CA THR A 642 5.72 26.77 60.96
C THR A 642 5.13 27.51 59.71
N ALA A 643 3.90 28.03 59.81
CA ALA A 643 3.10 28.70 58.76
C ALA A 643 3.09 30.25 58.94
N PRO A 644 2.31 31.07 58.18
CA PRO A 644 2.02 31.16 56.73
C PRO A 644 2.41 32.55 56.14
N THR A 645 2.52 32.72 54.81
CA THR A 645 2.67 34.05 54.18
C THR A 645 1.70 34.26 53.03
N LEU A 646 0.92 35.34 53.10
CA LEU A 646 0.04 35.88 52.06
C LEU A 646 0.69 37.16 51.46
N LEU A 647 0.97 37.09 50.16
CA LEU A 647 1.05 38.10 49.07
C LEU A 647 1.48 39.58 49.30
N ARG A 648 2.41 40.07 48.45
CA ARG A 648 2.26 41.31 47.67
C ARG A 648 3.20 41.42 46.44
N MET A 649 2.64 41.90 45.32
CA MET A 649 3.28 42.21 44.03
C MET A 649 4.00 43.57 44.01
N ALA A 650 4.96 43.74 43.09
CA ALA A 650 5.28 45.03 42.47
C ALA A 650 5.71 44.86 40.98
N PRO A 651 5.51 45.87 40.11
CA PRO A 651 5.24 45.69 38.68
C PRO A 651 6.40 46.11 37.74
N CYS A 652 6.39 45.65 36.49
CA CYS A 652 7.11 46.31 35.39
C CYS A 652 6.23 46.42 34.14
N ARG A 653 6.00 47.66 33.69
CA ARG A 653 5.32 48.00 32.43
C ARG A 653 6.27 47.85 31.23
N PRO A 654 5.74 47.61 30.02
CA PRO A 654 6.52 47.44 28.80
C PRO A 654 6.78 48.78 28.08
N ARG A 655 7.87 48.86 27.31
CA ARG A 655 8.11 49.94 26.33
C ARG A 655 8.81 49.37 25.09
N TRP A 656 8.28 49.72 23.91
CA TRP A 656 8.80 49.61 22.54
C TRP A 656 8.38 48.44 21.61
N VAL A 657 7.35 48.75 20.80
CA VAL A 657 7.24 48.81 19.31
C VAL A 657 8.14 47.91 18.43
N GLY A 658 7.51 47.11 17.55
CA GLY A 658 8.09 46.56 16.31
C GLY A 658 7.32 45.34 15.76
N ASP A 659 6.72 45.48 14.57
CA ASP A 659 5.86 44.51 13.88
C ASP A 659 6.57 43.31 13.20
N VAL A 660 5.79 42.23 12.98
CA VAL A 660 5.87 41.10 11.99
C VAL A 660 6.80 39.88 12.30
N PRO A 661 6.42 38.61 11.96
CA PRO A 661 5.21 37.83 12.27
C PRO A 661 5.51 36.46 12.92
N SER A 662 4.47 35.88 13.51
CA SER A 662 4.39 34.59 14.19
C SER A 662 4.66 33.36 13.31
N ALA A 663 5.47 32.43 13.83
CA ALA A 663 5.45 31.00 13.48
C ALA A 663 4.58 30.23 14.50
N PRO A 664 3.64 29.34 14.11
CA PRO A 664 2.83 28.60 15.06
C PRO A 664 3.30 27.15 15.28
N PRO A 665 3.22 26.65 16.53
CA PRO A 665 3.06 25.22 16.80
C PRO A 665 1.74 24.91 17.56
N TRP A 666 0.88 24.16 16.89
CA TRP A 666 0.11 22.98 17.35
C TRP A 666 -1.08 23.08 18.34
N ARG A 667 -1.85 21.97 18.30
CA ARG A 667 -3.30 21.77 18.55
C ARG A 667 -3.61 20.87 19.78
N CYS A 668 -4.91 20.88 20.12
CA CYS A 668 -5.76 19.80 20.70
C CYS A 668 -6.06 19.81 22.22
N THR A 669 -7.23 20.34 22.64
CA THR A 669 -7.84 20.00 23.95
C THR A 669 -9.36 20.22 24.10
N ALA A 670 -10.10 20.76 23.12
CA ALA A 670 -11.46 21.26 23.40
C ALA A 670 -12.62 20.23 23.32
N VAL A 671 -12.50 19.14 22.54
CA VAL A 671 -13.66 18.25 22.25
C VAL A 671 -13.86 17.14 23.31
N LEU A 672 -12.83 16.80 24.09
CA LEU A 672 -12.88 15.68 25.05
C LEU A 672 -13.45 16.06 26.43
N PHE A 673 -13.54 17.35 26.76
CA PHE A 673 -13.96 17.80 28.09
C PHE A 673 -15.47 17.65 28.35
N MET A 674 -16.29 17.74 27.30
CA MET A 674 -17.76 17.67 27.40
C MET A 674 -18.27 16.23 27.62
N LEU A 675 -17.58 15.22 27.09
CA LEU A 675 -17.96 13.81 27.25
C LEU A 675 -17.52 13.22 28.60
N ALA A 676 -16.42 13.70 29.17
CA ALA A 676 -15.92 13.24 30.47
C ALA A 676 -16.79 13.71 31.66
N LEU A 677 -17.39 14.90 31.57
CA LEU A 677 -18.29 15.43 32.60
C LEU A 677 -19.61 14.65 32.70
N ALA A 678 -20.14 14.15 31.58
CA ALA A 678 -21.35 13.32 31.55
C ALA A 678 -21.13 11.93 32.17
N ALA A 679 -19.89 11.43 32.16
CA ALA A 679 -19.54 10.12 32.72
C ALA A 679 -19.27 10.16 34.24
N ALA A 680 -18.92 11.34 34.80
CA ALA A 680 -18.51 11.47 36.20
C ALA A 680 -19.67 11.67 37.20
N HIS A 681 -20.84 12.15 36.75
CA HIS A 681 -22.00 12.44 37.62
C HIS A 681 -23.33 12.02 36.96
N PRO A 682 -23.77 10.75 37.11
CA PRO A 682 -24.97 10.25 36.43
C PRO A 682 -26.29 10.85 36.94
N GLU A 683 -26.34 11.37 38.17
CA GLU A 683 -27.58 11.85 38.79
C GLU A 683 -27.94 13.31 38.42
N ASP A 684 -26.98 14.13 37.97
CA ASP A 684 -27.26 15.49 37.50
C ASP A 684 -27.62 15.55 36.00
N ALA A 685 -27.40 14.47 35.24
CA ALA A 685 -27.75 14.39 33.83
C ALA A 685 -29.27 14.17 33.58
N GLN A 686 -30.02 13.69 34.58
CA GLN A 686 -31.46 13.44 34.40
C GLN A 686 -32.35 14.69 34.53
N SER A 687 -31.89 15.76 35.17
CA SER A 687 -32.69 17.00 35.29
C SER A 687 -32.50 17.94 34.09
N SER A 688 -31.36 17.87 33.40
CA SER A 688 -31.04 18.73 32.25
C SER A 688 -31.44 18.15 30.89
N PHE A 689 -31.76 16.84 30.81
CA PHE A 689 -32.20 16.20 29.56
C PHE A 689 -33.72 16.25 29.32
N ARG A 690 -34.54 16.58 30.34
CA ARG A 690 -36.01 16.67 30.20
C ARG A 690 -36.54 18.02 29.71
N SER A 691 -35.73 19.08 29.67
CA SER A 691 -36.16 20.40 29.15
C SER A 691 -35.87 20.59 27.65
N LEU A 692 -35.15 19.66 27.01
CA LEU A 692 -34.77 19.75 25.59
C LEU A 692 -35.74 19.05 24.61
N PHE A 693 -36.77 18.35 25.11
CA PHE A 693 -37.67 17.55 24.25
C PHE A 693 -39.18 17.73 24.47
N ASP A 694 -39.63 18.65 25.34
CA ASP A 694 -41.06 18.98 25.46
C ASP A 694 -41.32 20.47 25.16
N ALA A 695 -41.63 20.78 23.90
CA ALA A 695 -42.46 21.92 23.52
C ALA A 695 -43.07 21.69 22.12
N LYS A 696 -44.34 21.25 22.12
CA LYS A 696 -45.23 21.39 20.96
C LYS A 696 -45.65 22.85 20.79
N SER A 697 -45.79 23.26 19.53
CA SER A 697 -46.70 24.27 18.97
C SER A 697 -46.86 25.60 19.71
N ASP A 698 -46.32 26.69 19.15
CA ASP A 698 -47.13 27.76 18.53
C ASP A 698 -46.26 28.92 18.03
N GLU A 699 -46.83 29.66 17.08
CA GLU A 699 -46.27 30.78 16.32
C GLU A 699 -45.70 31.92 17.18
N GLN A 700 -44.52 32.45 16.80
CA GLN A 700 -44.26 33.88 16.48
C GLN A 700 -42.79 34.31 16.73
N ALA A 701 -42.20 34.83 15.65
CA ALA A 701 -41.26 35.97 15.57
C ALA A 701 -39.79 35.88 16.08
N ALA A 702 -38.91 35.98 15.07
CA ALA A 702 -37.69 36.82 14.95
C ALA A 702 -36.32 36.30 15.44
N PRO A 703 -35.22 36.67 14.74
CA PRO A 703 -34.05 35.83 14.53
C PRO A 703 -32.90 36.16 15.49
N CYS A 704 -32.24 35.14 16.04
CA CYS A 704 -30.99 35.33 16.76
C CYS A 704 -29.88 34.41 16.19
N SER A 705 -28.96 35.07 15.50
CA SER A 705 -27.53 34.79 15.32
C SER A 705 -27.02 33.37 15.63
N THR A 706 -26.57 32.74 14.55
CA THR A 706 -25.56 31.68 14.45
C THR A 706 -24.46 31.72 15.51
N GLY A 707 -24.26 30.59 16.20
CA GLY A 707 -23.03 30.33 16.95
C GLY A 707 -23.18 29.27 18.04
N ALA A 708 -23.33 27.99 17.68
CA ALA A 708 -23.07 26.87 18.59
C ALA A 708 -22.92 25.55 17.81
N LEU A 709 -21.68 25.21 17.46
CA LEU A 709 -21.17 23.84 17.36
C LEU A 709 -19.69 23.85 17.70
#